data_AF-A0A1Q5U2N4-F1
#
_entry.id   AF-A0A1Q5U2N4-F1
#
_cell.length_a   1.000
_cell.length_b   1.000
_cell.length_c   1.000
_cell.angle_alpha   90.00
_cell.angle_beta   90.00
_cell.angle_gamma   90.00
#
_symmetry.space_group_name_H-M   'P 1'
#
loop_
_entity.id
_entity.type
_entity.pdbx_description
1 polymer ?
#
loop_
_entity_poly.entity_id
_entity_poly.type
_entity_poly.pdbx_seq_one_letter_code
_entity_poly.pdbx_strand_id
1 'polypeptide(L)'
;MAIITSLSSSAPKAAKSPTVDLKTFSDAELGSSIPIPLLSTKDGNLMRQWNAQVPSLVNRCVHELIADRCDKQADAIAVHAWDGEITYAQLHELSSSLARHIIAHDFGAPGIIPLIFEKSIWTTIALLGVMKAGGAFLLIDPAHPVSRLREICAIARVKLVIASQQQTDLARKLVPDVITLGENEPAIMKASLHGKLRPVSPEIPAYCVFTSGSTGKPKGFCVQHDAFATMAATVPVAMGLNATSRVFQFASYAFDASVFEHLACLVMGGTLCVPSDSARSDSVTDAINEFQANFTILTPSVARILSPTQMPSLRTLVMTGEPMRKEDVDKWSSYLQLVNGYGPSECAVCCCVHSSVNSTTELGQIGRPLGACLWLVDPDDLEKIVPVGAVGEILIEGHTVGKGYLSDRDRTTAAFVDAPKWLAEFRLGTSRQVYKTGDLAEYRPDGTLRLLGRKDSQVKIRGQRVELVDVEQKLRMFYPQSTEVVVEAIDTNRTPMLIAFVSHQSSADTSDDGDFLCPPNASFYAESQAARNTLAKSSPNYMIPSIFFLLAYLPTIITGKVDRRRLRIRAEALSPLDRAKYKNPSATFDCSCTLASPTEDALKGLWAQVLSIAPDMIGPKHDFLELGGSSIDAMKLAALCQKEGFAIRVASILAHSGLQEMSLVIENHRDQIASPLPSYKLDHNLRDTLIRDRLISEMDVIDVFRTTEFQRWNLEQPCDHLTIELPADVDIKRLEDAWRKVIARHAALRTVFILYQNQILQVVLKGWKDRMEFMDVQEEIPPVIEGLIREKCRQFPPAGTFHFHLTFLSSPTSRVLLVRINHAQYDGISLGILYNDFMSAYSGRELAVSEDFSDYMRVRHAQSTPEAFDYWRKALDNATMTVLSQSQPTLQRDIVIHAEDLARPLPPKGITLATLLTSAWAWTLAASTGQSDIVFGYVSSGRDVPMDNAAHFVGSAVTTVPMRLTLQRSWTISDLLGEVQNKRILTAPYEVIDFEDIVSQSTSWPAGTQIGSVFSYEDFGEVPEISLDGVHCLTKFHFQKTPTVPYALVSPKDGMIGVRVAGRTDFLSRAQAMRLCGMICTTAKYFSLFHERHLPWEQFSESCT
;
A
#
# COMPACT_ATOMS: atom_id res chain seq x y z
N MET A 1 20.73 -55.81 -65.83
CA MET A 1 22.20 -55.88 -65.63
C MET A 1 22.50 -55.52 -64.17
N ALA A 2 23.51 -56.06 -63.48
CA ALA A 2 24.10 -57.40 -63.44
C ALA A 2 25.27 -57.39 -62.43
N ILE A 3 25.35 -58.39 -61.53
CA ILE A 3 26.59 -58.90 -60.88
C ILE A 3 27.26 -57.91 -59.86
N ILE A 4 27.35 -58.13 -58.53
CA ILE A 4 27.88 -59.27 -57.70
C ILE A 4 29.43 -59.34 -57.81
N THR A 5 30.29 -59.29 -56.78
CA THR A 5 30.40 -60.02 -55.49
C THR A 5 31.18 -59.09 -54.49
N SER A 6 31.85 -59.42 -53.37
CA SER A 6 32.12 -60.64 -52.58
C SER A 6 32.67 -60.32 -51.18
N LEU A 7 32.21 -61.06 -50.16
CA LEU A 7 32.93 -61.42 -48.90
C LEU A 7 33.34 -60.29 -47.91
N SER A 8 33.70 -60.56 -46.64
CA SER A 8 33.05 -61.40 -45.60
C SER A 8 33.71 -61.18 -44.21
N SER A 9 32.96 -61.50 -43.14
CA SER A 9 33.45 -61.88 -41.78
C SER A 9 33.95 -60.80 -40.80
N SER A 10 34.06 -61.22 -39.52
CA SER A 10 34.62 -60.55 -38.32
C SER A 10 33.98 -59.25 -37.79
N ALA A 11 32.80 -59.39 -37.15
CA ALA A 11 32.37 -58.46 -36.10
C ALA A 11 33.13 -58.73 -34.78
N PRO A 12 33.79 -57.74 -34.14
CA PRO A 12 34.35 -57.89 -32.79
C PRO A 12 33.26 -58.07 -31.74
N LYS A 13 33.50 -58.92 -30.73
CA LYS A 13 32.54 -59.17 -29.64
C LYS A 13 32.37 -57.93 -28.78
N ALA A 14 31.12 -57.52 -28.54
CA ALA A 14 30.81 -56.59 -27.45
C ALA A 14 31.20 -57.23 -26.11
N ALA A 15 32.17 -56.62 -25.41
CA ALA A 15 32.50 -57.04 -24.06
C ALA A 15 31.35 -56.65 -23.11
N LYS A 16 30.85 -57.62 -22.34
CA LYS A 16 29.78 -57.37 -21.36
C LYS A 16 30.28 -56.41 -20.28
N SER A 17 29.45 -55.45 -19.91
CA SER A 17 29.61 -54.73 -18.65
C SER A 17 29.51 -55.72 -17.47
N PRO A 18 30.37 -55.61 -16.44
CA PRO A 18 30.20 -56.38 -15.22
C PRO A 18 29.04 -55.80 -14.42
N THR A 19 27.87 -56.44 -14.50
CA THR A 19 26.80 -56.27 -13.51
C THR A 19 27.29 -56.81 -12.17
N VAL A 20 27.57 -55.92 -11.22
CA VAL A 20 27.84 -56.30 -9.82
C VAL A 20 26.50 -56.60 -9.17
N ASP A 21 26.29 -57.85 -8.77
CA ASP A 21 25.05 -58.32 -8.14
C ASP A 21 25.09 -58.04 -6.63
N LEU A 22 24.17 -57.21 -6.14
CA LEU A 22 24.15 -56.72 -4.75
C LEU A 22 23.48 -57.70 -3.77
N LYS A 23 23.66 -59.02 -3.98
CA LYS A 23 23.01 -60.09 -3.21
C LYS A 23 23.88 -61.30 -2.87
N THR A 24 25.12 -61.09 -2.42
CA THR A 24 25.76 -62.00 -1.43
C THR A 24 27.00 -61.38 -0.77
N PHE A 25 26.81 -60.83 0.43
CA PHE A 25 27.84 -60.86 1.47
C PHE A 25 27.17 -61.35 2.76
N SER A 26 27.69 -62.42 3.32
CA SER A 26 27.21 -63.03 4.57
C SER A 26 28.01 -62.49 5.76
N ASP A 27 27.35 -62.24 6.88
CA ASP A 27 27.99 -61.80 8.13
C ASP A 27 28.94 -62.86 8.71
N ALA A 28 30.20 -62.83 8.29
CA ALA A 28 31.31 -63.57 8.89
C ALA A 28 32.64 -62.83 8.70
N GLU A 29 33.40 -62.71 9.79
CA GLU A 29 34.85 -62.40 9.82
C GLU A 29 35.33 -61.10 9.15
N LEU A 30 34.81 -59.95 9.60
CA LEU A 30 35.55 -58.69 9.59
C LEU A 30 35.74 -58.16 11.02
N GLY A 31 36.62 -58.82 11.76
CA GLY A 31 37.09 -58.36 13.07
C GLY A 31 37.91 -57.07 12.95
N SER A 32 37.69 -56.13 13.85
CA SER A 32 38.19 -54.75 13.82
C SER A 32 37.78 -53.95 12.56
N SER A 33 36.66 -53.23 12.67
CA SER A 33 36.32 -52.18 11.71
C SER A 33 37.36 -51.05 11.78
N ILE A 34 38.26 -51.01 10.81
CA ILE A 34 39.09 -49.81 10.57
C ILE A 34 38.11 -48.67 10.25
N PRO A 35 38.06 -47.58 11.04
CA PRO A 35 37.15 -46.49 10.76
C PRO A 35 37.61 -45.79 9.48
N ILE A 36 36.88 -46.01 8.39
CA ILE A 36 37.08 -45.27 7.15
C ILE A 36 36.74 -43.80 7.45
N PRO A 37 37.68 -42.85 7.30
CA PRO A 37 37.39 -41.45 7.57
C PRO A 37 36.34 -40.96 6.56
N LEU A 38 35.28 -40.29 7.05
CA LEU A 38 34.20 -39.77 6.20
C LEU A 38 34.70 -38.79 5.12
N LEU A 39 35.83 -38.12 5.38
CA LEU A 39 36.45 -37.15 4.50
C LEU A 39 37.71 -37.74 3.87
N SER A 40 37.79 -37.78 2.53
CA SER A 40 39.02 -38.19 1.85
C SER A 40 40.08 -37.08 1.89
N THR A 41 41.36 -37.45 1.83
CA THR A 41 42.48 -36.48 1.76
C THR A 41 42.36 -35.51 0.58
N LYS A 42 41.72 -35.94 -0.52
CA LYS A 42 41.44 -35.09 -1.69
C LYS A 42 40.41 -34.02 -1.34
N ASP A 43 39.30 -34.43 -0.74
CA ASP A 43 38.18 -33.54 -0.42
C ASP A 43 38.55 -32.54 0.67
N GLY A 44 39.28 -33.00 1.70
CA GLY A 44 39.83 -32.11 2.73
C GLY A 44 40.82 -31.08 2.17
N ASN A 45 41.64 -31.45 1.17
CA ASN A 45 42.53 -30.49 0.51
C ASN A 45 41.78 -29.51 -0.40
N LEU A 46 40.70 -29.93 -1.08
CA LEU A 46 39.81 -29.02 -1.81
C LEU A 46 39.13 -28.01 -0.88
N MET A 47 38.57 -28.48 0.24
CA MET A 47 37.95 -27.62 1.25
C MET A 47 38.96 -26.66 1.90
N ARG A 48 40.19 -27.12 2.20
CA ARG A 48 41.31 -26.23 2.63
C ARG A 48 41.64 -25.18 1.58
N GLN A 49 41.54 -25.49 0.29
CA GLN A 49 41.79 -24.54 -0.78
C GLN A 49 40.67 -23.49 -0.90
N TRP A 50 39.41 -23.91 -0.82
CA TRP A 50 38.24 -23.01 -0.96
C TRP A 50 38.04 -22.12 0.27
N ASN A 51 38.18 -22.68 1.47
CA ASN A 51 38.03 -21.97 2.75
C ASN A 51 39.39 -21.65 3.38
N ALA A 52 40.43 -21.36 2.60
CA ALA A 52 41.80 -21.17 3.10
C ALA A 52 41.94 -20.06 4.15
N GLN A 53 41.19 -18.96 3.99
CA GLN A 53 41.25 -17.78 4.85
C GLN A 53 39.83 -17.29 5.17
N VAL A 54 39.59 -16.84 6.41
CA VAL A 54 38.38 -16.04 6.70
C VAL A 54 38.55 -14.69 6.01
N PRO A 55 37.52 -14.15 5.31
CA PRO A 55 37.55 -12.79 4.81
C PRO A 55 37.86 -11.78 5.93
N SER A 56 38.77 -10.85 5.65
CA SER A 56 39.32 -9.93 6.65
C SER A 56 38.25 -8.98 7.21
N LEU A 57 38.26 -8.80 8.53
CA LEU A 57 37.37 -7.88 9.24
C LEU A 57 37.54 -6.44 8.73
N VAL A 58 36.45 -5.84 8.24
CA VAL A 58 36.39 -4.41 7.90
C VAL A 58 35.94 -3.64 9.14
N ASN A 59 36.89 -3.35 10.02
CA ASN A 59 36.67 -2.65 11.29
C ASN A 59 36.44 -1.13 11.06
N ARG A 60 35.30 -0.77 10.44
CA ARG A 60 34.84 0.59 10.14
C ARG A 60 33.33 0.68 10.36
N CYS A 61 32.83 1.87 10.68
CA CYS A 61 31.40 2.12 10.72
C CYS A 61 30.83 2.34 9.31
N VAL A 62 29.66 1.76 9.01
CA VAL A 62 29.08 1.80 7.64
C VAL A 62 28.82 3.24 7.18
N HIS A 63 28.39 4.12 8.10
CA HIS A 63 28.19 5.54 7.80
C HIS A 63 29.51 6.28 7.52
N GLU A 64 30.66 5.78 7.98
CA GLU A 64 31.98 6.32 7.62
C GLU A 64 32.41 5.87 6.22
N LEU A 65 32.11 4.63 5.81
CA LEU A 65 32.36 4.16 4.44
C LEU A 65 31.54 4.95 3.41
N ILE A 66 30.38 5.47 3.82
CA ILE A 66 29.55 6.37 3.03
C ILE A 66 30.10 7.82 3.09
N ALA A 67 30.62 8.27 4.22
CA ALA A 67 31.35 9.55 4.29
C ALA A 67 32.61 9.56 3.40
N ASP A 68 33.35 8.44 3.35
CA ASP A 68 34.46 8.19 2.42
C ASP A 68 34.01 8.30 0.93
N ARG A 69 32.70 8.31 0.62
CA ARG A 69 32.14 8.67 -0.71
C ARG A 69 31.75 10.13 -0.78
N CYS A 70 31.09 10.68 0.24
CA CYS A 70 30.76 12.11 0.31
C CYS A 70 31.97 13.00 0.02
N ASP A 71 33.14 12.67 0.57
CA ASP A 71 34.38 13.44 0.36
C ASP A 71 34.98 13.28 -1.06
N LYS A 72 34.59 12.24 -1.81
CA LYS A 72 35.15 11.90 -3.13
C LYS A 72 34.24 12.24 -4.32
N GLN A 73 32.93 12.35 -4.08
CA GLN A 73 31.90 12.56 -5.09
C GLN A 73 30.74 13.39 -4.53
N ALA A 74 31.06 14.48 -3.82
CA ALA A 74 30.14 15.38 -3.12
C ALA A 74 28.90 15.75 -3.96
N ASP A 75 29.10 16.18 -5.20
CA ASP A 75 28.05 16.68 -6.11
C ASP A 75 27.29 15.57 -6.86
N ALA A 76 27.67 14.30 -6.70
CA ALA A 76 26.96 13.19 -7.35
C ALA A 76 25.63 12.90 -6.64
N ILE A 77 24.60 12.50 -7.40
CA ILE A 77 23.29 12.15 -6.85
C ILE A 77 23.40 10.83 -6.05
N ALA A 78 23.14 10.90 -4.75
CA ALA A 78 23.14 9.76 -3.84
C ALA A 78 21.77 9.05 -3.84
N VAL A 79 20.70 9.83 -3.85
CA VAL A 79 19.32 9.34 -3.94
C VAL A 79 18.59 10.16 -4.99
N HIS A 80 17.92 9.46 -5.91
CA HIS A 80 16.93 10.02 -6.83
C HIS A 80 15.63 9.30 -6.50
N ALA A 81 14.68 10.01 -5.90
CA ALA A 81 13.38 9.49 -5.51
C ALA A 81 12.26 10.23 -6.24
N TRP A 82 11.05 9.69 -6.17
CA TRP A 82 9.84 10.38 -6.66
C TRP A 82 9.55 11.69 -5.91
N ASP A 83 10.02 11.81 -4.65
CA ASP A 83 9.92 13.00 -3.81
C ASP A 83 11.18 13.89 -3.83
N GLY A 84 12.13 13.63 -4.73
CA GLY A 84 13.25 14.54 -5.03
C GLY A 84 14.61 13.88 -5.25
N GLU A 85 15.60 14.67 -5.70
CA GLU A 85 17.01 14.28 -5.77
C GLU A 85 17.82 14.90 -4.62
N ILE A 86 18.76 14.15 -4.06
CA ILE A 86 19.77 14.65 -3.12
C ILE A 86 21.18 14.13 -3.46
N THR A 87 22.15 15.04 -3.43
CA THR A 87 23.58 14.74 -3.61
C THR A 87 24.19 14.02 -2.40
N TYR A 88 25.36 13.41 -2.57
CA TYR A 88 26.14 12.84 -1.47
C TYR A 88 26.50 13.89 -0.40
N ALA A 89 26.71 15.16 -0.78
CA ALA A 89 26.93 16.26 0.16
C ALA A 89 25.67 16.59 0.99
N GLN A 90 24.52 16.81 0.34
CA GLN A 90 23.25 17.09 1.03
C GLN A 90 22.81 15.92 1.92
N LEU A 91 22.94 14.68 1.42
CA LEU A 91 22.68 13.49 2.21
C LEU A 91 23.60 13.40 3.43
N HIS A 92 24.87 13.79 3.31
CA HIS A 92 25.76 13.87 4.46
C HIS A 92 25.27 14.92 5.47
N GLU A 93 24.98 16.14 5.02
CA GLU A 93 24.59 17.25 5.89
C GLU A 93 23.31 16.95 6.65
N LEU A 94 22.22 16.61 5.94
CA LEU A 94 20.91 16.34 6.52
C LEU A 94 20.95 15.20 7.53
N SER A 95 21.63 14.09 7.20
CA SER A 95 21.81 12.98 8.15
C SER A 95 22.71 13.33 9.33
N SER A 96 23.75 14.16 9.15
CA SER A 96 24.58 14.65 10.25
C SER A 96 23.79 15.59 11.19
N SER A 97 22.88 16.41 10.68
CA SER A 97 22.05 17.28 11.52
C SER A 97 20.91 16.54 12.23
N LEU A 98 20.28 15.55 11.58
CA LEU A 98 19.39 14.62 12.27
C LEU A 98 20.11 13.85 13.39
N ALA A 99 21.35 13.39 13.15
CA ALA A 99 22.15 12.73 14.18
C ALA A 99 22.43 13.63 15.40
N ARG A 100 22.71 14.93 15.18
CA ARG A 100 22.84 15.92 16.27
C ARG A 100 21.53 16.11 17.02
N HIS A 101 20.40 16.16 16.31
CA HIS A 101 19.06 16.31 16.90
C HIS A 101 18.69 15.10 17.78
N ILE A 102 18.92 13.87 17.31
CA ILE A 102 18.74 12.63 18.11
C ILE A 102 19.60 12.66 19.39
N ILE A 103 20.86 13.09 19.30
CA ILE A 103 21.75 13.23 20.47
C ILE A 103 21.25 14.33 21.44
N ALA A 104 20.64 15.39 20.93
CA ALA A 104 20.19 16.54 21.73
C ALA A 104 18.94 16.29 22.59
N HIS A 105 18.18 15.21 22.33
CA HIS A 105 17.02 14.82 23.15
C HIS A 105 17.36 13.95 24.39
N ASP A 106 18.65 13.69 24.64
CA ASP A 106 19.19 13.09 25.88
C ASP A 106 18.52 11.79 26.38
N PHE A 107 18.00 10.96 25.46
CA PHE A 107 17.42 9.63 25.77
C PHE A 107 18.44 8.59 26.30
N GLY A 108 19.68 9.01 26.59
CA GLY A 108 20.84 8.18 26.87
C GLY A 108 21.62 7.81 25.61
N ALA A 109 22.45 6.76 25.68
CA ALA A 109 23.06 6.18 24.49
C ALA A 109 21.95 5.63 23.56
N PRO A 110 21.88 6.04 22.28
CA PRO A 110 20.80 5.62 21.39
C PRO A 110 20.83 4.10 21.17
N GLY A 111 19.67 3.47 21.40
CA GLY A 111 19.48 2.03 21.24
C GLY A 111 18.99 1.67 19.84
N ILE A 112 17.99 0.80 19.77
CA ILE A 112 17.25 0.55 18.53
C ILE A 112 16.21 1.67 18.34
N ILE A 113 16.28 2.37 17.21
CA ILE A 113 15.37 3.45 16.82
C ILE A 113 14.62 2.99 15.56
N PRO A 114 13.31 2.71 15.64
CA PRO A 114 12.53 2.35 14.46
C PRO A 114 12.29 3.54 13.55
N LEU A 115 12.21 3.24 12.26
CA LEU A 115 11.92 4.16 11.17
C LEU A 115 10.60 3.71 10.53
N ILE A 116 9.55 4.54 10.62
CA ILE A 116 8.24 4.26 10.01
C ILE A 116 8.00 5.26 8.87
N PHE A 117 8.16 4.81 7.64
CA PHE A 117 8.18 5.65 6.45
C PHE A 117 7.55 4.92 5.26
N GLU A 118 6.82 5.67 4.43
CA GLU A 118 6.67 5.42 3.00
C GLU A 118 8.00 5.59 2.25
N LYS A 119 8.11 5.02 1.05
CA LYS A 119 9.33 5.17 0.23
C LYS A 119 9.56 6.63 -0.15
N SER A 120 10.73 7.16 0.22
CA SER A 120 11.04 8.60 0.20
C SER A 120 12.56 8.86 0.25
N ILE A 121 13.01 10.08 -0.07
CA ILE A 121 14.38 10.54 0.28
C ILE A 121 14.62 10.48 1.79
N TRP A 122 13.57 10.73 2.58
CA TRP A 122 13.62 10.89 4.03
C TRP A 122 14.02 9.61 4.77
N THR A 123 13.61 8.42 4.29
CA THR A 123 14.09 7.15 4.86
C THR A 123 15.62 7.03 4.80
N THR A 124 16.24 7.49 3.70
CA THR A 124 17.70 7.39 3.51
C THR A 124 18.46 8.40 4.39
N ILE A 125 17.88 9.59 4.61
CA ILE A 125 18.37 10.55 5.59
C ILE A 125 18.25 9.97 7.02
N ALA A 126 17.12 9.34 7.34
CA ALA A 126 16.80 8.78 8.65
C ALA A 126 17.76 7.65 9.06
N LEU A 127 17.99 6.66 8.19
CA LEU A 127 18.87 5.52 8.49
C LEU A 127 20.33 5.95 8.70
N LEU A 128 20.81 6.96 7.95
CA LEU A 128 22.14 7.53 8.17
C LEU A 128 22.19 8.36 9.45
N GLY A 129 21.13 9.11 9.78
CA GLY A 129 21.05 9.91 11.00
C GLY A 129 21.10 9.07 12.27
N VAL A 130 20.34 7.96 12.31
CA VAL A 130 20.39 7.00 13.43
C VAL A 130 21.78 6.39 13.59
N MET A 131 22.40 5.91 12.52
CA MET A 131 23.75 5.35 12.58
C MET A 131 24.81 6.37 12.99
N LYS A 132 24.74 7.62 12.50
CA LYS A 132 25.65 8.72 12.88
C LYS A 132 25.44 9.21 14.32
N ALA A 133 24.26 8.99 14.91
CA ALA A 133 24.01 9.20 16.33
C ALA A 133 24.64 8.09 17.21
N GLY A 134 25.03 6.95 16.60
CA GLY A 134 25.49 5.75 17.29
C GLY A 134 24.37 4.79 17.70
N GLY A 135 23.18 4.92 17.09
CA GLY A 135 22.05 4.01 17.29
C GLY A 135 21.90 3.00 16.14
N ALA A 136 21.06 1.99 16.36
CA ALA A 136 20.73 0.98 15.37
C ALA A 136 19.36 1.26 14.77
N PHE A 137 19.23 1.35 13.44
CA PHE A 137 17.92 1.59 12.83
C PHE A 137 17.10 0.30 12.67
N LEU A 138 15.79 0.41 12.78
CA LEU A 138 14.84 -0.67 12.49
C LEU A 138 13.81 -0.17 11.48
N LEU A 139 13.97 -0.54 10.22
CA LEU A 139 12.96 -0.25 9.20
C LEU A 139 11.65 -0.99 9.54
N ILE A 140 10.53 -0.27 9.50
CA ILE A 140 9.18 -0.80 9.73
C ILE A 140 8.32 -0.52 8.50
N ASP A 141 7.72 -1.58 7.96
CA ASP A 141 6.66 -1.49 6.97
C ASP A 141 5.33 -1.07 7.67
N PRO A 142 4.75 0.10 7.33
CA PRO A 142 3.54 0.61 7.98
C PRO A 142 2.27 -0.19 7.64
N ALA A 143 2.29 -1.05 6.62
CA ALA A 143 1.15 -1.92 6.29
C ALA A 143 0.99 -3.12 7.25
N HIS A 144 1.88 -3.27 8.24
CA HIS A 144 1.76 -4.28 9.28
C HIS A 144 0.76 -3.90 10.39
N PRO A 145 -0.01 -4.87 10.96
CA PRO A 145 -0.94 -4.60 12.05
C PRO A 145 -0.27 -3.94 13.27
N VAL A 146 -0.90 -2.88 13.81
CA VAL A 146 -0.41 -2.08 14.95
C VAL A 146 -0.09 -2.95 16.19
N SER A 147 -0.84 -4.03 16.39
CA SER A 147 -0.58 -5.07 17.40
C SER A 147 0.83 -5.66 17.29
N ARG A 148 1.20 -6.14 16.08
CA ARG A 148 2.54 -6.65 15.77
C ARG A 148 3.61 -5.59 15.91
N LEU A 149 3.33 -4.36 15.49
CA LEU A 149 4.28 -3.24 15.62
C LEU A 149 4.60 -2.94 17.10
N ARG A 150 3.61 -3.03 18.00
CA ARG A 150 3.81 -2.94 19.45
C ARG A 150 4.65 -4.10 20.00
N GLU A 151 4.41 -5.33 19.56
CA GLU A 151 5.26 -6.48 19.95
C GLU A 151 6.72 -6.29 19.53
N ILE A 152 6.95 -5.83 18.29
CA ILE A 152 8.28 -5.51 17.76
C ILE A 152 8.95 -4.42 18.62
N CYS A 153 8.25 -3.32 18.91
CA CYS A 153 8.78 -2.23 19.73
C CYS A 153 9.10 -2.67 21.17
N ALA A 154 8.26 -3.53 21.75
CA ALA A 154 8.49 -4.08 23.09
C ALA A 154 9.72 -5.01 23.15
N ILE A 155 9.91 -5.87 22.14
CA ILE A 155 11.08 -6.78 22.05
C ILE A 155 12.38 -5.99 21.82
N ALA A 156 12.34 -4.97 20.96
CA ALA A 156 13.47 -4.06 20.71
C ALA A 156 13.70 -3.04 21.84
N ARG A 157 12.80 -2.94 22.82
CA ARG A 157 12.84 -1.98 23.95
C ARG A 157 12.95 -0.53 23.49
N VAL A 158 12.18 -0.20 22.47
CA VAL A 158 12.15 1.13 21.83
C VAL A 158 11.73 2.20 22.85
N LYS A 159 12.45 3.32 22.84
CA LYS A 159 12.04 4.57 23.50
C LYS A 159 11.49 5.56 22.48
N LEU A 160 12.30 5.83 21.46
CA LEU A 160 12.11 6.83 20.42
C LEU A 160 11.83 6.14 19.07
N VAL A 161 10.83 6.62 18.35
CA VAL A 161 10.60 6.31 16.92
C VAL A 161 10.89 7.55 16.08
N ILE A 162 11.38 7.36 14.85
CA ILE A 162 11.42 8.40 13.83
C ILE A 162 10.41 8.02 12.73
N ALA A 163 9.61 8.96 12.27
CA ALA A 163 8.58 8.71 11.28
C ALA A 163 8.47 9.85 10.25
N SER A 164 7.88 9.56 9.09
CA SER A 164 7.45 10.63 8.17
C SER A 164 6.30 11.43 8.79
N GLN A 165 5.96 12.59 8.20
CA GLN A 165 4.72 13.30 8.52
C GLN A 165 3.49 12.35 8.46
N GLN A 166 3.38 11.55 7.40
CA GLN A 166 2.26 10.64 7.17
C GLN A 166 2.18 9.50 8.20
N GLN A 167 3.33 8.99 8.68
CA GLN A 167 3.38 7.88 9.63
C GLN A 167 3.54 8.31 11.09
N THR A 168 3.67 9.61 11.37
CA THR A 168 3.83 10.15 12.74
C THR A 168 2.70 9.67 13.66
N ASP A 169 1.48 9.64 13.14
CA ASP A 169 0.32 9.23 13.92
C ASP A 169 0.22 7.71 14.12
N LEU A 170 0.90 6.91 13.28
CA LEU A 170 1.13 5.49 13.54
C LEU A 170 2.21 5.31 14.63
N ALA A 171 3.30 6.08 14.58
CA ALA A 171 4.38 6.05 15.56
C ALA A 171 3.91 6.39 16.99
N ARG A 172 3.10 7.46 17.14
CA ARG A 172 2.49 7.86 18.43
C ARG A 172 1.61 6.77 19.06
N LYS A 173 1.10 5.83 18.25
CA LYS A 173 0.31 4.68 18.72
C LYS A 173 1.19 3.51 19.20
N LEU A 174 2.52 3.63 19.13
CA LEU A 174 3.51 2.63 19.56
C LEU A 174 4.35 3.12 20.76
N VAL A 175 4.85 4.36 20.73
CA VAL A 175 5.64 5.01 21.79
C VAL A 175 5.25 6.50 21.91
N PRO A 176 5.47 7.15 23.07
CA PRO A 176 5.18 8.59 23.22
C PRO A 176 6.23 9.47 22.50
N ASP A 177 7.50 9.08 22.53
CA ASP A 177 8.59 9.87 21.97
C ASP A 177 8.74 9.61 20.46
N VAL A 178 8.38 10.60 19.64
CA VAL A 178 8.44 10.52 18.17
C VAL A 178 9.11 11.77 17.61
N ILE A 179 10.10 11.58 16.74
CA ILE A 179 10.64 12.64 15.87
C ILE A 179 10.01 12.49 14.49
N THR A 180 9.40 13.56 14.00
CA THR A 180 8.80 13.62 12.65
C THR A 180 9.83 14.17 11.65
N LEU A 181 9.88 13.59 10.45
CA LEU A 181 10.65 14.10 9.31
C LEU A 181 9.73 14.45 8.13
N GLY A 182 10.09 15.51 7.41
CA GLY A 182 9.43 15.94 6.16
C GLY A 182 9.96 17.31 5.74
N GLU A 183 9.46 17.84 4.62
CA GLU A 183 9.90 19.13 4.08
C GLU A 183 9.69 20.31 5.05
N ASN A 184 8.64 20.24 5.88
CA ASN A 184 8.17 21.34 6.72
C ASN A 184 8.87 21.40 8.10
N GLU A 185 9.95 20.64 8.33
CA GLU A 185 10.62 20.54 9.63
C GLU A 185 11.94 21.37 9.74
N PRO A 186 11.86 22.68 10.06
CA PRO A 186 13.03 23.54 10.21
C PRO A 186 13.87 23.19 11.44
N ALA A 187 13.32 22.43 12.40
CA ALA A 187 13.98 22.14 13.67
C ALA A 187 15.30 21.39 13.45
N ILE A 188 15.34 20.47 12.48
CA ILE A 188 16.52 19.66 12.17
C ILE A 188 17.61 20.51 11.50
N MET A 189 17.23 21.41 10.59
CA MET A 189 18.19 22.34 9.97
C MET A 189 18.74 23.34 10.99
N LYS A 190 17.89 23.86 11.90
CA LYS A 190 18.29 24.76 12.98
C LYS A 190 19.13 24.06 14.08
N ALA A 191 18.90 22.77 14.34
CA ALA A 191 19.66 21.98 15.33
C ALA A 191 21.12 21.68 14.93
N SER A 192 21.52 21.98 13.68
CA SER A 192 22.88 21.77 13.16
C SER A 192 24.01 22.39 14.00
N LEU A 193 23.72 23.41 14.80
CA LEU A 193 24.71 24.34 15.35
C LEU A 193 25.39 23.92 16.67
N HIS A 194 24.82 23.02 17.47
CA HIS A 194 25.25 22.86 18.89
C HIS A 194 25.66 21.44 19.31
N GLY A 195 25.41 20.41 18.50
CA GLY A 195 25.81 19.02 18.80
C GLY A 195 27.14 18.61 18.14
N LYS A 196 28.09 18.09 18.94
CA LYS A 196 29.22 17.31 18.40
C LYS A 196 28.82 15.83 18.32
N LEU A 197 28.93 15.26 17.13
CA LEU A 197 28.84 13.80 16.94
C LEU A 197 29.98 13.12 17.71
N ARG A 198 29.70 11.94 18.28
CA ARG A 198 30.67 11.12 19.01
C ARG A 198 31.18 10.00 18.10
N PRO A 199 32.44 9.55 18.22
CA PRO A 199 32.90 8.36 17.49
C PRO A 199 32.03 7.15 17.83
N VAL A 200 31.62 6.41 16.80
CA VAL A 200 30.79 5.19 16.92
C VAL A 200 31.71 3.98 16.80
N SER A 201 31.51 2.96 17.64
CA SER A 201 32.31 1.72 17.56
C SER A 201 31.74 0.79 16.49
N PRO A 202 32.56 0.24 15.56
CA PRO A 202 32.10 -0.72 14.55
C PRO A 202 31.46 -1.99 15.12
N GLU A 203 31.75 -2.33 16.39
CA GLU A 203 31.23 -3.52 17.05
C GLU A 203 29.74 -3.43 17.47
N ILE A 204 29.12 -2.24 17.40
CA ILE A 204 27.70 -2.06 17.79
C ILE A 204 26.76 -2.38 16.62
N PRO A 205 25.49 -2.74 16.89
CA PRO A 205 24.48 -2.90 15.86
C PRO A 205 24.31 -1.65 14.98
N ALA A 206 24.39 -1.84 13.67
CA ALA A 206 24.06 -0.84 12.66
C ALA A 206 22.55 -0.81 12.40
N TYR A 207 21.93 -1.99 12.36
CA TYR A 207 20.50 -2.16 12.12
C TYR A 207 19.94 -3.42 12.78
N CYS A 208 18.60 -3.46 12.88
CA CYS A 208 17.81 -4.58 13.36
C CYS A 208 16.76 -4.96 12.30
N VAL A 209 16.45 -6.25 12.19
CA VAL A 209 15.34 -6.79 11.38
C VAL A 209 14.60 -7.89 12.18
N PHE A 210 13.33 -8.14 11.85
CA PHE A 210 12.44 -9.07 12.56
C PHE A 210 11.78 -10.09 11.62
N THR A 211 11.93 -11.39 11.92
CA THR A 211 11.22 -12.48 11.22
C THR A 211 10.00 -12.97 12.01
N SER A 212 9.30 -13.99 11.49
CA SER A 212 8.48 -14.89 12.32
C SER A 212 9.35 -15.67 13.32
N GLY A 213 8.74 -16.36 14.28
CA GLY A 213 9.45 -17.18 15.26
C GLY A 213 8.60 -18.33 15.79
N SER A 214 9.18 -19.52 15.95
CA SER A 214 8.51 -20.78 16.37
C SER A 214 7.69 -20.79 17.69
N THR A 215 7.49 -19.64 18.33
CA THR A 215 6.69 -19.41 19.55
C THR A 215 5.60 -18.35 19.35
N GLY A 216 5.23 -18.05 18.10
CA GLY A 216 4.21 -17.05 17.73
C GLY A 216 4.69 -15.59 17.74
N LYS A 217 5.73 -15.27 18.52
CA LYS A 217 6.27 -13.92 18.69
C LYS A 217 7.32 -13.58 17.61
N PRO A 218 7.38 -12.31 17.15
CA PRO A 218 8.43 -11.83 16.24
C PRO A 218 9.85 -12.12 16.76
N LYS A 219 10.75 -12.60 15.89
CA LYS A 219 12.15 -12.89 16.23
C LYS A 219 13.06 -11.79 15.68
N GLY A 220 13.53 -10.90 16.55
CA GLY A 220 14.47 -9.83 16.19
C GLY A 220 15.94 -10.29 16.26
N PHE A 221 16.79 -9.73 15.40
CA PHE A 221 18.26 -9.89 15.44
C PHE A 221 18.93 -8.59 15.00
N CYS A 222 20.19 -8.42 15.37
CA CYS A 222 20.96 -7.19 15.15
C CYS A 222 22.28 -7.47 14.46
N VAL A 223 22.54 -6.77 13.35
CA VAL A 223 23.77 -6.89 12.56
C VAL A 223 24.66 -5.68 12.87
N GLN A 224 25.94 -5.97 13.14
CA GLN A 224 26.92 -4.97 13.53
C GLN A 224 27.46 -4.18 12.32
N HIS A 225 28.02 -2.99 12.58
CA HIS A 225 28.60 -2.18 11.51
C HIS A 225 29.76 -2.91 10.82
N ASP A 226 30.67 -3.51 11.58
CA ASP A 226 31.82 -4.28 11.08
C ASP A 226 31.40 -5.52 10.27
N ALA A 227 30.34 -6.21 10.70
CA ALA A 227 29.74 -7.34 10.01
C ALA A 227 29.17 -6.94 8.64
N PHE A 228 28.37 -5.86 8.58
CA PHE A 228 27.85 -5.36 7.30
C PHE A 228 28.96 -4.80 6.41
N ALA A 229 29.93 -4.06 6.97
CA ALA A 229 31.08 -3.54 6.24
C ALA A 229 31.93 -4.65 5.61
N THR A 230 32.11 -5.78 6.32
CA THR A 230 32.85 -6.95 5.81
C THR A 230 32.12 -7.65 4.66
N MET A 231 30.79 -7.75 4.73
CA MET A 231 29.96 -8.22 3.61
C MET A 231 30.07 -7.25 2.40
N ALA A 232 29.88 -5.96 2.64
CA ALA A 232 29.85 -4.91 1.63
C ALA A 232 31.17 -4.75 0.85
N ALA A 233 32.30 -5.19 1.41
CA ALA A 233 33.60 -5.19 0.74
C ALA A 233 33.75 -6.23 -0.39
N THR A 234 32.89 -7.25 -0.46
CA THR A 234 33.02 -8.33 -1.48
C THR A 234 31.72 -8.70 -2.19
N VAL A 235 30.61 -8.79 -1.46
CA VAL A 235 29.33 -9.28 -2.03
C VAL A 235 28.76 -8.34 -3.10
N PRO A 236 28.66 -7.01 -2.90
CA PRO A 236 28.13 -6.12 -3.92
C PRO A 236 28.97 -6.13 -5.20
N VAL A 237 30.30 -6.17 -5.08
CA VAL A 237 31.23 -6.27 -6.21
C VAL A 237 30.99 -7.55 -7.01
N ALA A 238 30.81 -8.68 -6.34
CA ALA A 238 30.50 -9.97 -6.99
C ALA A 238 29.09 -10.02 -7.60
N MET A 239 28.16 -9.18 -7.14
CA MET A 239 26.87 -8.95 -7.80
C MET A 239 26.96 -7.98 -8.99
N GLY A 240 28.08 -7.29 -9.20
CA GLY A 240 28.26 -6.27 -10.25
C GLY A 240 27.98 -4.83 -9.81
N LEU A 241 27.62 -4.61 -8.55
CA LEU A 241 27.33 -3.28 -8.00
C LEU A 241 28.59 -2.41 -7.93
N ASN A 242 28.51 -1.17 -8.40
CA ASN A 242 29.63 -0.23 -8.47
C ASN A 242 29.15 1.24 -8.49
N ALA A 243 30.06 2.21 -8.58
CA ALA A 243 29.72 3.64 -8.54
C ALA A 243 28.87 4.15 -9.73
N THR A 244 28.77 3.40 -10.83
CA THR A 244 27.84 3.71 -11.95
C THR A 244 26.49 3.02 -11.81
N SER A 245 26.25 2.26 -10.72
CA SER A 245 25.00 1.56 -10.50
C SER A 245 23.89 2.51 -10.04
N ARG A 246 22.75 2.42 -10.73
CA ARG A 246 21.48 3.04 -10.35
C ARG A 246 20.57 1.94 -9.82
N VAL A 247 20.42 1.88 -8.50
CA VAL A 247 19.83 0.75 -7.76
C VAL A 247 18.35 0.99 -7.51
N PHE A 248 17.47 0.18 -8.10
CA PHE A 248 16.03 0.29 -7.86
C PHE A 248 15.67 -0.25 -6.47
N GLN A 249 15.05 0.58 -5.62
CA GLN A 249 14.73 0.26 -4.22
C GLN A 249 13.40 -0.51 -4.12
N PHE A 250 13.39 -1.77 -4.55
CA PHE A 250 12.16 -2.56 -4.65
C PHE A 250 11.72 -3.18 -3.32
N ALA A 251 12.65 -3.68 -2.50
CA ALA A 251 12.31 -4.46 -1.31
C ALA A 251 11.49 -3.65 -0.28
N SER A 252 10.57 -4.33 0.42
CA SER A 252 9.85 -3.74 1.56
C SER A 252 10.80 -3.52 2.75
N TYR A 253 10.52 -2.46 3.49
CA TYR A 253 11.22 -2.03 4.70
C TYR A 253 11.17 -3.06 5.85
N ALA A 254 10.29 -4.05 5.80
CA ALA A 254 10.33 -5.16 6.73
C ALA A 254 11.53 -6.12 6.52
N PHE A 255 12.26 -6.01 5.39
CA PHE A 255 13.23 -7.01 4.93
C PHE A 255 14.64 -6.43 4.80
N ASP A 256 15.64 -7.24 5.16
CA ASP A 256 17.07 -6.91 5.10
C ASP A 256 17.61 -6.75 3.66
N ALA A 257 16.92 -7.29 2.66
CA ALA A 257 17.15 -6.96 1.25
C ALA A 257 17.04 -5.44 0.99
N SER A 258 16.10 -4.74 1.64
CA SER A 258 16.02 -3.27 1.53
C SER A 258 17.22 -2.58 2.18
N VAL A 259 17.72 -3.13 3.29
CA VAL A 259 18.94 -2.62 3.95
C VAL A 259 20.16 -2.76 3.03
N PHE A 260 20.26 -3.86 2.27
CA PHE A 260 21.28 -4.00 1.23
C PHE A 260 21.10 -2.97 0.10
N GLU A 261 19.88 -2.80 -0.45
CA GLU A 261 19.61 -1.82 -1.51
C GLU A 261 20.10 -0.41 -1.14
N HIS A 262 19.78 0.09 0.06
CA HIS A 262 20.26 1.41 0.51
C HIS A 262 21.77 1.40 0.80
N LEU A 263 22.24 0.55 1.72
CA LEU A 263 23.59 0.66 2.27
C LEU A 263 24.66 0.20 1.29
N ALA A 264 24.44 -0.88 0.53
CA ALA A 264 25.42 -1.36 -0.44
C ALA A 264 25.55 -0.38 -1.63
N CYS A 265 24.44 0.23 -2.07
CA CYS A 265 24.47 1.27 -3.10
C CYS A 265 25.36 2.44 -2.67
N LEU A 266 25.11 3.00 -1.48
CA LEU A 266 25.83 4.15 -0.96
C LEU A 266 27.30 3.84 -0.63
N VAL A 267 27.62 2.65 -0.10
CA VAL A 267 29.01 2.22 0.13
C VAL A 267 29.78 2.02 -1.18
N MET A 268 29.13 1.55 -2.24
CA MET A 268 29.74 1.42 -3.57
C MET A 268 29.81 2.74 -4.34
N GLY A 269 29.11 3.79 -3.90
CA GLY A 269 29.10 5.12 -4.52
C GLY A 269 28.08 5.29 -5.64
N GLY A 270 27.08 4.41 -5.75
CA GLY A 270 26.02 4.49 -6.77
C GLY A 270 24.92 5.51 -6.43
N THR A 271 23.84 5.52 -7.22
CA THR A 271 22.61 6.27 -6.92
C THR A 271 21.49 5.31 -6.53
N LEU A 272 20.84 5.55 -5.40
CA LEU A 272 19.62 4.84 -5.00
C LEU A 272 18.41 5.45 -5.72
N CYS A 273 17.66 4.63 -6.45
CA CYS A 273 16.46 5.01 -7.19
C CYS A 273 15.22 4.57 -6.41
N VAL A 274 14.47 5.52 -5.82
CA VAL A 274 13.38 5.24 -4.87
C VAL A 274 12.02 5.57 -5.49
N PRO A 275 11.29 4.57 -6.04
CA PRO A 275 9.93 4.78 -6.54
C PRO A 275 8.95 5.03 -5.40
N SER A 276 7.82 5.68 -5.72
CA SER A 276 6.65 5.70 -4.85
C SER A 276 6.09 4.28 -4.67
N ASP A 277 5.39 4.01 -3.57
CA ASP A 277 4.83 2.68 -3.30
C ASP A 277 3.73 2.26 -4.29
N SER A 278 3.08 3.22 -4.95
CA SER A 278 2.19 2.98 -6.10
C SER A 278 2.99 2.58 -7.34
N ALA A 279 3.97 3.37 -7.80
CA ALA A 279 4.78 3.03 -8.98
C ALA A 279 5.54 1.69 -8.83
N ARG A 280 5.99 1.38 -7.59
CA ARG A 280 6.59 0.09 -7.22
C ARG A 280 5.63 -1.11 -7.29
N SER A 281 4.32 -0.88 -7.36
CA SER A 281 3.29 -1.91 -7.37
C SER A 281 2.58 -1.98 -8.72
N ASP A 282 2.18 -0.82 -9.26
CA ASP A 282 1.36 -0.68 -10.46
C ASP A 282 2.20 -0.67 -11.76
N SER A 283 3.37 -0.01 -11.76
CA SER A 283 4.11 0.35 -12.98
C SER A 283 5.63 0.14 -12.90
N VAL A 284 6.07 -0.98 -12.29
CA VAL A 284 7.49 -1.30 -12.01
C VAL A 284 8.41 -1.13 -13.23
N THR A 285 7.96 -1.57 -14.42
CA THR A 285 8.69 -1.44 -15.68
C THR A 285 8.95 0.03 -16.03
N ASP A 286 7.92 0.87 -15.90
CA ASP A 286 7.97 2.28 -16.28
C ASP A 286 8.86 3.05 -15.29
N ALA A 287 8.74 2.76 -13.99
CA ALA A 287 9.60 3.33 -12.95
C ALA A 287 11.09 2.96 -13.13
N ILE A 288 11.41 1.71 -13.51
CA ILE A 288 12.80 1.29 -13.80
C ILE A 288 13.37 2.05 -15.01
N ASN A 289 12.53 2.38 -16.00
CA ASN A 289 12.92 3.19 -17.15
C ASN A 289 13.04 4.69 -16.80
N GLU A 290 12.09 5.25 -16.06
CA GLU A 290 12.07 6.64 -15.58
C GLU A 290 13.33 6.97 -14.79
N PHE A 291 13.60 6.20 -13.71
CA PHE A 291 14.81 6.37 -12.92
C PHE A 291 16.09 5.91 -13.64
N GLN A 292 16.02 5.38 -14.87
CA GLN A 292 17.13 4.75 -15.60
C GLN A 292 17.90 3.75 -14.72
N ALA A 293 17.18 2.95 -13.93
CA ALA A 293 17.77 2.01 -13.00
C ALA A 293 18.45 0.86 -13.77
N ASN A 294 19.69 0.56 -13.40
CA ASN A 294 20.52 -0.43 -14.11
C ASN A 294 20.84 -1.68 -13.28
N PHE A 295 20.51 -1.66 -11.98
CA PHE A 295 20.67 -2.76 -11.03
C PHE A 295 19.38 -2.89 -10.20
N THR A 296 18.88 -4.11 -9.99
CA THR A 296 17.71 -4.37 -9.14
C THR A 296 17.79 -5.72 -8.43
N ILE A 297 17.11 -5.84 -7.30
CA ILE A 297 16.99 -7.07 -6.51
C ILE A 297 15.51 -7.46 -6.41
N LEU A 298 15.15 -8.61 -6.95
CA LEU A 298 13.76 -9.11 -6.96
C LEU A 298 13.70 -10.54 -6.40
N THR A 299 12.52 -11.00 -5.99
CA THR A 299 12.30 -12.45 -5.90
C THR A 299 12.00 -13.01 -7.29
N PRO A 300 12.35 -14.29 -7.58
CA PRO A 300 11.94 -14.98 -8.79
C PRO A 300 10.45 -14.80 -9.13
N SER A 301 9.55 -14.88 -8.14
CA SER A 301 8.11 -14.66 -8.35
C SER A 301 7.77 -13.28 -8.93
N VAL A 302 8.47 -12.22 -8.53
CA VAL A 302 8.28 -10.88 -9.12
C VAL A 302 8.99 -10.78 -10.47
N ALA A 303 10.22 -11.29 -10.61
CA ALA A 303 10.94 -11.28 -11.88
C ALA A 303 10.21 -12.06 -13.01
N ARG A 304 9.31 -12.99 -12.68
CA ARG A 304 8.46 -13.65 -13.68
C ARG A 304 7.42 -12.72 -14.31
N ILE A 305 6.97 -11.66 -13.65
CA ILE A 305 5.91 -10.77 -14.19
C ILE A 305 6.44 -9.71 -15.18
N LEU A 306 7.68 -9.23 -14.98
CA LEU A 306 8.32 -8.20 -15.80
C LEU A 306 8.91 -8.77 -17.11
N SER A 307 9.28 -7.94 -18.08
CA SER A 307 10.01 -8.38 -19.29
C SER A 307 11.36 -7.66 -19.45
N PRO A 308 12.48 -8.38 -19.73
CA PRO A 308 13.77 -7.74 -19.98
C PRO A 308 13.74 -6.80 -21.19
N THR A 309 12.98 -7.16 -22.24
CA THR A 309 12.85 -6.36 -23.46
C THR A 309 12.20 -5.00 -23.27
N GLN A 310 11.54 -4.77 -22.12
CA GLN A 310 10.90 -3.50 -21.79
C GLN A 310 11.73 -2.63 -20.83
N MET A 311 12.90 -3.10 -20.37
CA MET A 311 13.76 -2.39 -19.41
C MET A 311 15.20 -2.29 -19.92
N PRO A 312 15.46 -1.59 -21.04
CA PRO A 312 16.79 -1.53 -21.69
C PRO A 312 17.88 -0.83 -20.84
N SER A 313 17.51 -0.13 -19.76
CA SER A 313 18.44 0.38 -18.75
C SER A 313 19.05 -0.73 -17.88
N LEU A 314 18.32 -1.84 -17.68
CA LEU A 314 18.64 -2.87 -16.68
C LEU A 314 19.75 -3.82 -17.14
N ARG A 315 20.91 -3.72 -16.48
CA ARG A 315 22.13 -4.49 -16.80
C ARG A 315 22.36 -5.68 -15.87
N THR A 316 21.80 -5.61 -14.66
CA THR A 316 21.99 -6.62 -13.62
C THR A 316 20.69 -6.88 -12.86
N LEU A 317 20.32 -8.15 -12.76
CA LEU A 317 19.18 -8.61 -11.96
C LEU A 317 19.67 -9.64 -10.94
N VAL A 318 19.62 -9.28 -9.66
CA VAL A 318 19.82 -10.24 -8.57
C VAL A 318 18.49 -10.87 -8.21
N MET A 319 18.41 -12.19 -8.28
CA MET A 319 17.32 -12.93 -7.65
C MET A 319 17.79 -13.51 -6.31
N THR A 320 16.93 -13.40 -5.30
CA THR A 320 17.15 -13.94 -3.95
C THR A 320 15.81 -14.25 -3.28
N GLY A 321 15.84 -14.82 -2.08
CA GLY A 321 14.65 -15.08 -1.24
C GLY A 321 13.81 -16.29 -1.67
N GLU A 322 13.89 -16.77 -2.91
CA GLU A 322 13.17 -17.95 -3.40
C GLU A 322 14.07 -18.74 -4.38
N PRO A 323 13.84 -20.06 -4.59
CA PRO A 323 14.60 -20.82 -5.58
C PRO A 323 14.34 -20.32 -7.02
N MET A 324 15.40 -20.14 -7.80
CA MET A 324 15.30 -19.96 -9.25
C MET A 324 14.79 -21.24 -9.94
N ARG A 325 13.92 -21.07 -10.93
CA ARG A 325 13.46 -22.09 -11.87
C ARG A 325 14.15 -21.94 -13.23
N LYS A 326 14.06 -22.97 -14.07
CA LYS A 326 14.61 -22.95 -15.44
C LYS A 326 14.02 -21.83 -16.30
N GLU A 327 12.71 -21.59 -16.17
CA GLU A 327 12.00 -20.46 -16.81
C GLU A 327 12.56 -19.08 -16.44
N ASP A 328 13.06 -18.90 -15.21
CA ASP A 328 13.65 -17.63 -14.78
C ASP A 328 14.98 -17.38 -15.51
N VAL A 329 15.86 -18.39 -15.57
CA VAL A 329 17.18 -18.24 -16.21
C VAL A 329 17.06 -18.13 -17.72
N ASP A 330 16.18 -18.91 -18.36
CA ASP A 330 15.99 -18.87 -19.81
C ASP A 330 15.30 -17.57 -20.28
N LYS A 331 14.51 -16.93 -19.41
CA LYS A 331 13.91 -15.61 -19.68
C LYS A 331 14.92 -14.46 -19.55
N TRP A 332 15.81 -14.48 -18.55
CA TRP A 332 16.60 -13.31 -18.15
C TRP A 332 18.08 -13.35 -18.56
N SER A 333 18.73 -14.52 -18.55
CA SER A 333 20.20 -14.62 -18.65
C SER A 333 20.82 -14.27 -20.02
N SER A 334 20.00 -14.12 -21.05
CA SER A 334 20.41 -13.70 -22.40
C SER A 334 20.37 -12.18 -22.62
N TYR A 335 19.73 -11.42 -21.71
CA TYR A 335 19.54 -9.97 -21.83
C TYR A 335 20.41 -9.16 -20.86
N LEU A 336 20.69 -9.71 -19.68
CA LEU A 336 21.40 -9.02 -18.60
C LEU A 336 22.22 -10.00 -17.74
N GLN A 337 23.06 -9.45 -16.86
CA GLN A 337 23.76 -10.24 -15.85
C GLN A 337 22.76 -10.74 -14.80
N LEU A 338 22.34 -12.01 -14.93
CA LEU A 338 21.51 -12.67 -13.95
C LEU A 338 22.37 -13.23 -12.81
N VAL A 339 22.03 -12.87 -11.57
CA VAL A 339 22.79 -13.23 -10.37
C VAL A 339 21.89 -14.00 -9.39
N ASN A 340 22.37 -15.11 -8.82
CA ASN A 340 21.73 -15.77 -7.69
C ASN A 340 22.43 -15.36 -6.39
N GLY A 341 21.69 -14.83 -5.41
CA GLY A 341 22.21 -14.44 -4.11
C GLY A 341 21.61 -15.29 -2.98
N TYR A 342 22.46 -15.79 -2.08
CA TYR A 342 22.05 -16.52 -0.89
C TYR A 342 22.65 -15.93 0.40
N GLY A 343 21.84 -15.92 1.45
CA GLY A 343 22.26 -15.75 2.83
C GLY A 343 21.06 -15.87 3.79
N PRO A 344 21.32 -16.20 5.06
CA PRO A 344 20.39 -15.90 6.15
C PRO A 344 20.64 -14.47 6.64
N SER A 345 19.57 -13.79 7.05
CA SER A 345 19.64 -12.40 7.54
C SER A 345 20.51 -12.26 8.80
N GLU A 346 20.60 -13.34 9.59
CA GLU A 346 21.50 -13.51 10.73
C GLU A 346 23.01 -13.42 10.38
N CYS A 347 23.38 -13.41 9.09
CA CYS A 347 24.76 -13.31 8.58
C CYS A 347 24.95 -12.14 7.60
N ALA A 348 24.39 -10.97 7.92
CA ALA A 348 24.49 -9.72 7.13
C ALA A 348 23.95 -9.81 5.70
N VAL A 349 22.70 -10.23 5.54
CA VAL A 349 21.92 -10.34 4.28
C VAL A 349 22.38 -11.43 3.32
N CYS A 350 23.63 -11.43 2.87
CA CYS A 350 24.12 -12.31 1.81
C CYS A 350 25.57 -12.73 2.05
N CYS A 351 25.86 -14.02 1.84
CA CYS A 351 27.15 -14.66 2.12
C CYS A 351 27.59 -15.66 1.04
N CYS A 352 26.82 -15.83 -0.04
CA CYS A 352 27.13 -16.70 -1.16
C CYS A 352 26.48 -16.16 -2.44
N VAL A 353 27.24 -16.09 -3.56
CA VAL A 353 26.77 -15.48 -4.82
C VAL A 353 27.19 -16.31 -6.04
N HIS A 354 26.25 -16.51 -6.98
CA HIS A 354 26.53 -16.98 -8.34
C HIS A 354 26.41 -15.81 -9.33
N SER A 355 27.54 -15.18 -9.66
CA SER A 355 27.63 -13.89 -10.38
C SER A 355 27.16 -13.89 -11.84
N SER A 356 26.95 -15.05 -12.47
CA SER A 356 26.52 -15.14 -13.88
C SER A 356 25.76 -16.43 -14.16
N VAL A 357 24.52 -16.50 -13.67
CA VAL A 357 23.61 -17.62 -13.94
C VAL A 357 23.20 -17.57 -15.42
N ASN A 358 23.34 -18.68 -16.12
CA ASN A 358 22.98 -18.81 -17.53
C ASN A 358 22.30 -20.16 -17.80
N SER A 359 21.87 -20.39 -19.05
CA SER A 359 21.10 -21.58 -19.44
C SER A 359 21.81 -22.93 -19.19
N THR A 360 23.13 -22.94 -18.99
CA THR A 360 23.95 -24.11 -18.60
C THR A 360 24.21 -24.25 -17.10
N THR A 361 23.90 -23.23 -16.31
CA THR A 361 23.98 -23.29 -14.83
C THR A 361 22.95 -24.28 -14.29
N GLU A 362 23.36 -25.11 -13.34
CA GLU A 362 22.46 -26.06 -12.69
C GLU A 362 21.54 -25.35 -11.68
N LEU A 363 20.26 -25.73 -11.64
CA LEU A 363 19.32 -25.16 -10.68
C LEU A 363 19.75 -25.43 -9.23
N GLY A 364 19.46 -24.47 -8.35
CA GLY A 364 19.87 -24.50 -6.95
C GLY A 364 21.34 -24.11 -6.70
N GLN A 365 22.18 -23.90 -7.73
CA GLN A 365 23.53 -23.38 -7.51
C GLN A 365 23.48 -21.94 -6.98
N ILE A 366 23.89 -21.76 -5.72
CA ILE A 366 24.00 -20.47 -5.03
C ILE A 366 25.39 -19.83 -5.20
N GLY A 367 26.31 -20.54 -5.86
CA GLY A 367 27.63 -20.02 -6.23
C GLY A 367 28.67 -20.18 -5.15
N ARG A 368 29.49 -19.15 -4.90
CA ARG A 368 30.67 -19.21 -4.03
C ARG A 368 30.50 -18.38 -2.75
N PRO A 369 31.05 -18.82 -1.61
CA PRO A 369 31.08 -18.05 -0.36
C PRO A 369 31.78 -16.70 -0.52
N LEU A 370 31.23 -15.66 0.11
CA LEU A 370 31.74 -14.29 0.11
C LEU A 370 31.43 -13.63 1.47
N GLY A 371 32.32 -12.78 1.98
CA GLY A 371 32.24 -12.21 3.33
C GLY A 371 32.44 -13.21 4.49
N ALA A 372 32.16 -14.49 4.28
CA ALA A 372 32.36 -15.61 5.20
C ALA A 372 32.87 -16.88 4.49
N CYS A 373 33.41 -17.81 5.26
CA CYS A 373 33.53 -19.21 4.86
C CYS A 373 32.20 -19.94 5.12
N LEU A 374 31.79 -20.81 4.19
CA LEU A 374 30.68 -21.75 4.39
C LEU A 374 31.25 -23.17 4.45
N TRP A 375 30.72 -23.97 5.36
CA TRP A 375 31.07 -25.37 5.58
C TRP A 375 29.81 -26.24 5.53
N LEU A 376 29.97 -27.54 5.25
CA LEU A 376 28.88 -28.52 5.26
C LEU A 376 29.14 -29.59 6.32
N VAL A 377 28.19 -29.78 7.23
CA VAL A 377 28.24 -30.77 8.32
C VAL A 377 27.09 -31.77 8.25
N ASP A 378 27.23 -32.90 8.93
CA ASP A 378 26.15 -33.86 9.12
C ASP A 378 24.94 -33.14 9.77
N PRO A 379 23.72 -33.22 9.20
CA PRO A 379 22.55 -32.51 9.73
C PRO A 379 22.20 -32.84 11.19
N ASP A 380 22.61 -34.02 11.69
CA ASP A 380 22.37 -34.47 13.05
C ASP A 380 23.63 -34.39 13.95
N ASP A 381 24.84 -34.17 13.39
CA ASP A 381 26.09 -34.05 14.16
C ASP A 381 27.06 -32.97 13.63
N LEU A 382 27.15 -31.86 14.37
CA LEU A 382 28.02 -30.72 14.07
C LEU A 382 29.53 -31.07 14.01
N GLU A 383 29.96 -32.11 14.72
CA GLU A 383 31.36 -32.52 14.80
C GLU A 383 31.76 -33.46 13.63
N LYS A 384 30.85 -33.71 12.66
CA LYS A 384 31.16 -34.40 11.40
C LYS A 384 31.05 -33.45 10.20
N ILE A 385 32.17 -33.18 9.54
CA ILE A 385 32.20 -32.56 8.20
C ILE A 385 31.85 -33.62 7.12
N VAL A 386 31.07 -33.25 6.10
CA VAL A 386 30.69 -34.17 4.99
C VAL A 386 31.58 -33.96 3.76
N PRO A 387 31.89 -35.01 2.97
CA PRO A 387 32.76 -34.92 1.78
C PRO A 387 32.13 -34.15 0.61
N VAL A 388 32.93 -33.80 -0.41
CA VAL A 388 32.44 -33.11 -1.62
C VAL A 388 31.37 -33.95 -2.32
N GLY A 389 30.24 -33.32 -2.67
CA GLY A 389 29.08 -33.98 -3.27
C GLY A 389 28.14 -34.70 -2.30
N ALA A 390 28.47 -34.79 -1.01
CA ALA A 390 27.52 -35.22 0.01
C ALA A 390 26.61 -34.05 0.46
N VAL A 391 25.43 -34.40 0.96
CA VAL A 391 24.46 -33.45 1.53
C VAL A 391 24.82 -33.16 2.99
N GLY A 392 24.82 -31.88 3.37
CA GLY A 392 25.02 -31.44 4.74
C GLY A 392 24.27 -30.14 5.08
N GLU A 393 24.18 -29.82 6.36
CA GLU A 393 23.71 -28.51 6.86
C GLU A 393 24.77 -27.44 6.60
N ILE A 394 24.36 -26.27 6.06
CA ILE A 394 25.27 -25.13 5.90
C ILE A 394 25.59 -24.53 7.28
N LEU A 395 26.88 -24.44 7.56
CA LEU A 395 27.48 -23.79 8.72
C LEU A 395 28.30 -22.58 8.27
N ILE A 396 28.02 -21.40 8.81
CA ILE A 396 28.67 -20.14 8.38
C ILE A 396 29.72 -19.71 9.41
N GLU A 397 30.94 -19.43 8.94
CA GLU A 397 32.07 -18.96 9.74
C GLU A 397 32.60 -17.63 9.16
N GLY A 398 32.54 -16.55 9.93
CA GLY A 398 33.19 -15.30 9.55
C GLY A 398 32.66 -14.08 10.29
N HIS A 399 33.25 -12.92 10.01
CA HIS A 399 32.92 -11.66 10.65
C HIS A 399 31.51 -11.13 10.32
N THR A 400 30.83 -11.70 9.33
CA THR A 400 29.43 -11.34 8.98
C THR A 400 28.39 -12.00 9.90
N VAL A 401 28.78 -13.00 10.71
CA VAL A 401 27.88 -13.69 11.65
C VAL A 401 27.48 -12.75 12.79
N GLY A 402 26.18 -12.48 12.92
CA GLY A 402 25.65 -11.59 13.95
C GLY A 402 25.78 -12.14 15.39
N LYS A 403 25.73 -11.24 16.38
CA LYS A 403 25.94 -11.59 17.81
C LYS A 403 24.75 -12.28 18.52
N GLY A 404 23.65 -12.59 17.82
CA GLY A 404 22.48 -13.32 18.37
C GLY A 404 21.10 -12.68 18.14
N TYR A 405 20.07 -13.27 18.79
CA TYR A 405 18.68 -12.80 18.74
C TYR A 405 18.33 -11.89 19.93
N LEU A 406 17.43 -10.93 19.71
CA LEU A 406 17.00 -9.96 20.73
C LEU A 406 16.15 -10.60 21.82
N SER A 407 16.64 -10.53 23.06
CA SER A 407 16.01 -11.08 24.27
C SER A 407 15.68 -12.59 24.21
N ASP A 408 16.32 -13.35 23.31
CA ASP A 408 16.09 -14.79 23.11
C ASP A 408 17.42 -15.56 23.19
N ARG A 409 17.81 -15.90 24.42
CA ARG A 409 19.08 -16.60 24.71
C ARG A 409 19.07 -18.04 24.21
N ASP A 410 17.93 -18.70 24.23
CA ASP A 410 17.83 -20.14 23.97
C ASP A 410 17.96 -20.41 22.47
N ARG A 411 17.23 -19.67 21.60
CA ARG A 411 17.47 -19.75 20.16
C ARG A 411 18.87 -19.25 19.79
N THR A 412 19.42 -18.27 20.53
CA THR A 412 20.78 -17.77 20.27
C THR A 412 21.81 -18.90 20.50
N THR A 413 21.73 -19.56 21.65
CA THR A 413 22.64 -20.66 22.00
C THR A 413 22.47 -21.89 21.08
N ALA A 414 21.26 -22.11 20.54
CA ALA A 414 20.99 -23.21 19.60
C ALA A 414 21.47 -22.96 18.15
N ALA A 415 21.57 -21.70 17.72
CA ALA A 415 21.91 -21.33 16.34
C ALA A 415 23.32 -20.75 16.17
N PHE A 416 23.82 -20.01 17.16
CA PHE A 416 25.14 -19.36 17.15
C PHE A 416 26.06 -20.15 18.09
N VAL A 417 26.59 -21.27 17.60
CA VAL A 417 27.30 -22.29 18.37
C VAL A 417 28.81 -22.09 18.35
N ASP A 418 29.52 -22.67 19.32
CA ASP A 418 30.99 -22.70 19.30
C ASP A 418 31.52 -23.45 18.06
N ALA A 419 32.70 -23.06 17.58
CA ALA A 419 33.34 -23.66 16.42
C ALA A 419 33.67 -25.16 16.65
N PRO A 420 33.32 -26.08 15.72
CA PRO A 420 33.65 -27.50 15.82
C PRO A 420 35.15 -27.78 15.86
N LYS A 421 35.54 -28.90 16.48
CA LYS A 421 36.95 -29.27 16.69
C LYS A 421 37.69 -29.50 15.37
N TRP A 422 37.02 -30.13 14.40
CA TRP A 422 37.58 -30.41 13.08
C TRP A 422 37.99 -29.12 12.34
N LEU A 423 37.38 -27.96 12.63
CA LEU A 423 37.68 -26.70 11.94
C LEU A 423 39.13 -26.24 12.15
N ALA A 424 39.71 -26.55 13.33
CA ALA A 424 41.11 -26.27 13.63
C ALA A 424 42.10 -27.10 12.78
N GLU A 425 41.67 -28.21 12.18
CA GLU A 425 42.46 -29.05 11.25
C GLU A 425 42.52 -28.46 9.82
N PHE A 426 41.70 -27.44 9.54
CA PHE A 426 41.72 -26.69 8.29
C PHE A 426 42.52 -25.39 8.42
N ARG A 427 42.41 -24.68 9.56
CA ARG A 427 43.10 -23.40 9.80
C ARG A 427 43.35 -23.16 11.30
N LEU A 428 44.54 -22.67 11.63
CA LEU A 428 44.87 -22.15 12.96
C LEU A 428 44.25 -20.75 13.16
N GLY A 429 43.64 -20.50 14.32
CA GLY A 429 43.02 -19.20 14.64
C GLY A 429 41.63 -19.04 14.00
N THR A 430 40.76 -20.01 14.18
CA THR A 430 39.36 -20.00 13.69
C THR A 430 38.53 -18.89 14.36
N SER A 431 37.34 -18.60 13.79
CA SER A 431 36.29 -17.95 14.58
C SER A 431 36.01 -18.76 15.86
N ARG A 432 35.58 -18.09 16.93
CA ARG A 432 35.06 -18.78 18.13
C ARG A 432 33.64 -19.30 17.93
N GLN A 433 32.85 -18.62 17.11
CA GLN A 433 31.43 -18.87 16.93
C GLN A 433 31.08 -19.01 15.44
N VAL A 434 30.10 -19.87 15.15
CA VAL A 434 29.59 -20.18 13.81
C VAL A 434 28.06 -20.24 13.82
N TYR A 435 27.41 -19.91 12.70
CA TYR A 435 25.95 -19.91 12.58
C TYR A 435 25.42 -21.15 11.85
N LYS A 436 24.53 -21.90 12.51
CA LYS A 436 23.77 -23.01 11.95
C LYS A 436 22.57 -22.48 11.17
N THR A 437 22.53 -22.74 9.87
CA THR A 437 21.47 -22.22 9.00
C THR A 437 20.15 -23.00 9.06
N GLY A 438 20.20 -24.31 9.26
CA GLY A 438 19.12 -25.27 8.96
C GLY A 438 18.84 -25.48 7.47
N ASP A 439 19.61 -24.85 6.57
CA ASP A 439 19.57 -25.08 5.12
C ASP A 439 20.46 -26.27 4.76
N LEU A 440 19.98 -27.12 3.84
CA LEU A 440 20.71 -28.28 3.32
C LEU A 440 21.30 -27.98 1.94
N ALA A 441 22.56 -28.36 1.74
CA ALA A 441 23.28 -28.16 0.48
C ALA A 441 24.34 -29.24 0.24
N GLU A 442 24.92 -29.24 -0.96
CA GLU A 442 26.07 -30.08 -1.35
C GLU A 442 27.14 -29.23 -2.05
N TYR A 443 28.42 -29.57 -1.85
CA TYR A 443 29.52 -28.98 -2.62
C TYR A 443 29.58 -29.55 -4.03
N ARG A 444 29.83 -28.69 -5.01
CA ARG A 444 30.26 -29.08 -6.36
C ARG A 444 31.79 -29.24 -6.43
N PRO A 445 32.32 -30.04 -7.38
CA PRO A 445 33.76 -30.28 -7.50
C PRO A 445 34.61 -29.04 -7.82
N ASP A 446 34.00 -27.92 -8.19
CA ASP A 446 34.67 -26.64 -8.42
C ASP A 446 34.69 -25.71 -7.18
N GLY A 447 33.99 -26.07 -6.10
CA GLY A 447 33.84 -25.26 -4.90
C GLY A 447 32.65 -24.29 -4.90
N THR A 448 31.70 -24.44 -5.83
CA THR A 448 30.36 -23.85 -5.66
C THR A 448 29.47 -24.71 -4.77
N LEU A 449 28.39 -24.14 -4.23
CA LEU A 449 27.37 -24.85 -3.46
C LEU A 449 26.06 -24.95 -4.23
N ARG A 450 25.40 -26.12 -4.17
CA ARG A 450 24.01 -26.33 -4.61
C ARG A 450 23.10 -26.46 -3.40
N LEU A 451 22.17 -25.53 -3.24
CA LEU A 451 21.13 -25.53 -2.21
C LEU A 451 20.02 -26.54 -2.56
N LEU A 452 19.58 -27.31 -1.58
CA LEU A 452 18.63 -28.42 -1.76
C LEU A 452 17.30 -28.22 -1.03
N GLY A 453 17.30 -27.44 0.06
CA GLY A 453 16.11 -27.17 0.86
C GLY A 453 16.45 -26.86 2.31
N ARG A 454 15.54 -27.20 3.23
CA ARG A 454 15.72 -27.08 4.68
C ARG A 454 15.51 -28.41 5.39
N LYS A 455 16.14 -28.57 6.55
CA LYS A 455 15.94 -29.74 7.43
C LYS A 455 14.78 -29.57 8.42
N ASP A 456 14.25 -28.36 8.55
CA ASP A 456 13.16 -27.99 9.46
C ASP A 456 11.89 -27.55 8.71
N SER A 457 10.84 -27.20 9.46
CA SER A 457 9.56 -26.73 8.93
C SER A 457 9.53 -25.21 8.70
N GLN A 458 10.66 -24.58 8.36
CA GLN A 458 10.67 -23.19 7.89
C GLN A 458 10.55 -23.15 6.37
N VAL A 459 9.84 -22.15 5.87
CA VAL A 459 9.60 -21.94 4.44
C VAL A 459 9.88 -20.50 4.06
N LYS A 460 10.12 -20.22 2.76
CA LYS A 460 10.17 -18.85 2.24
C LYS A 460 8.91 -18.55 1.43
N ILE A 461 8.11 -17.60 1.90
CA ILE A 461 6.84 -17.15 1.27
C ILE A 461 7.02 -15.71 0.83
N ARG A 462 7.04 -15.42 -0.48
CA ARG A 462 7.32 -14.07 -1.02
C ARG A 462 8.64 -13.51 -0.45
N GLY A 463 9.68 -14.34 -0.49
CA GLY A 463 10.98 -14.12 0.16
C GLY A 463 11.03 -14.33 1.70
N GLN A 464 9.89 -14.39 2.40
CA GLN A 464 9.86 -14.31 3.87
C GLN A 464 10.04 -15.63 4.60
N ARG A 465 10.97 -15.67 5.54
CA ARG A 465 11.23 -16.79 6.46
C ARG A 465 10.04 -16.95 7.42
N VAL A 466 9.13 -17.88 7.08
CA VAL A 466 7.96 -18.24 7.88
C VAL A 466 8.21 -19.56 8.60
N GLU A 467 8.07 -19.53 9.93
CA GLU A 467 8.01 -20.70 10.79
C GLU A 467 6.59 -21.29 10.73
N LEU A 468 6.39 -22.46 10.11
CA LEU A 468 5.03 -23.03 9.96
C LEU A 468 4.34 -23.25 11.33
N VAL A 469 5.13 -23.58 12.35
CA VAL A 469 4.67 -23.83 13.74
C VAL A 469 4.18 -22.55 14.45
N ASP A 470 4.65 -21.36 14.06
CA ASP A 470 4.13 -20.05 14.54
C ASP A 470 2.65 -19.91 14.17
N VAL A 471 2.34 -20.18 12.89
CA VAL A 471 0.99 -20.13 12.33
C VAL A 471 0.11 -21.23 12.93
N GLU A 472 0.62 -22.46 13.08
CA GLU A 472 -0.09 -23.55 13.76
C GLU A 472 -0.47 -23.20 15.20
N GLN A 473 0.45 -22.65 16.01
CA GLN A 473 0.18 -22.28 17.39
C GLN A 473 -0.91 -21.21 17.49
N LYS A 474 -0.89 -20.21 16.61
CA LYS A 474 -1.95 -19.18 16.54
C LYS A 474 -3.29 -19.77 16.11
N LEU A 475 -3.31 -20.69 15.15
CA LEU A 475 -4.56 -21.33 14.71
C LEU A 475 -5.15 -22.29 15.75
N ARG A 476 -4.33 -23.02 16.52
CA ARG A 476 -4.80 -23.87 17.63
C ARG A 476 -5.61 -23.11 18.69
N MET A 477 -5.41 -21.78 18.82
CA MET A 477 -6.22 -20.93 19.71
C MET A 477 -7.65 -20.66 19.17
N PHE A 478 -7.86 -20.78 17.85
CA PHE A 478 -9.18 -20.59 17.21
C PHE A 478 -9.97 -21.88 17.06
N TYR A 479 -9.28 -23.02 16.98
CA TYR A 479 -9.90 -24.36 16.93
C TYR A 479 -9.67 -25.16 18.22
N PRO A 480 -10.13 -24.72 19.41
CA PRO A 480 -9.90 -25.42 20.68
C PRO A 480 -10.61 -26.78 20.78
N GLN A 481 -11.50 -27.09 19.83
CA GLN A 481 -12.16 -28.40 19.66
C GLN A 481 -11.55 -29.24 18.51
N SER A 482 -10.49 -28.76 17.86
CA SER A 482 -9.69 -29.59 16.95
C SER A 482 -8.72 -30.45 17.74
N THR A 483 -8.37 -31.62 17.19
CA THR A 483 -7.34 -32.48 17.76
C THR A 483 -5.96 -31.98 17.35
N GLU A 484 -5.78 -31.66 16.06
CA GLU A 484 -4.56 -31.08 15.52
C GLU A 484 -4.83 -30.04 14.43
N VAL A 485 -3.90 -29.09 14.31
CA VAL A 485 -3.80 -28.12 13.21
C VAL A 485 -2.38 -28.20 12.66
N VAL A 486 -2.25 -28.26 11.33
CA VAL A 486 -0.98 -28.38 10.61
C VAL A 486 -0.95 -27.36 9.48
N VAL A 487 0.12 -26.58 9.34
CA VAL A 487 0.25 -25.55 8.28
C VAL A 487 1.38 -25.93 7.35
N GLU A 488 1.16 -25.86 6.03
CA GLU A 488 2.17 -26.20 5.02
C GLU A 488 2.27 -25.10 3.97
N ALA A 489 3.39 -25.09 3.23
CA ALA A 489 3.53 -24.32 2.01
C ALA A 489 3.34 -25.25 0.80
N ILE A 490 2.58 -24.79 -0.19
CA ILE A 490 2.46 -25.42 -1.51
C ILE A 490 2.96 -24.47 -2.60
N ASP A 491 3.54 -25.02 -3.67
CA ASP A 491 3.81 -24.27 -4.90
C ASP A 491 2.89 -24.76 -6.04
N THR A 492 1.96 -23.91 -6.45
CA THR A 492 1.00 -24.17 -7.53
C THR A 492 1.55 -23.78 -8.91
N ASN A 493 2.86 -23.90 -9.10
CA ASN A 493 3.66 -23.39 -10.21
C ASN A 493 3.63 -21.85 -10.38
N ARG A 494 3.23 -21.09 -9.36
CA ARG A 494 3.16 -19.60 -9.41
C ARG A 494 3.99 -18.94 -8.33
N THR A 495 3.34 -18.70 -7.18
CA THR A 495 3.89 -18.10 -5.97
C THR A 495 3.65 -19.05 -4.80
N PRO A 496 4.64 -19.35 -3.96
CA PRO A 496 4.44 -20.15 -2.76
C PRO A 496 3.34 -19.57 -1.87
N MET A 497 2.41 -20.42 -1.42
CA MET A 497 1.27 -20.04 -0.59
C MET A 497 1.12 -20.97 0.61
N LEU A 498 0.71 -20.41 1.75
CA LEU A 498 0.40 -21.19 2.95
C LEU A 498 -1.01 -21.78 2.87
N ILE A 499 -1.16 -23.00 3.36
CA ILE A 499 -2.42 -23.71 3.57
C ILE A 499 -2.46 -24.30 4.98
N ALA A 500 -3.65 -24.43 5.55
CA ALA A 500 -3.87 -25.06 6.85
C ALA A 500 -4.71 -26.32 6.69
N PHE A 501 -4.41 -27.35 7.48
CA PHE A 501 -5.21 -28.55 7.67
C PHE A 501 -5.66 -28.61 9.13
N VAL A 502 -6.92 -28.97 9.36
CA VAL A 502 -7.55 -29.02 10.70
C VAL A 502 -8.31 -30.34 10.85
N SER A 503 -8.14 -31.03 11.97
CA SER A 503 -8.92 -32.25 12.29
C SER A 503 -9.83 -32.03 13.49
N HIS A 504 -11.13 -32.34 13.35
CA HIS A 504 -12.01 -32.55 14.50
C HIS A 504 -11.78 -33.95 15.11
N GLN A 505 -12.55 -34.32 16.13
CA GLN A 505 -12.27 -35.52 16.92
C GLN A 505 -12.30 -36.83 16.10
N SER A 506 -11.35 -37.70 16.42
CA SER A 506 -11.16 -39.00 15.77
C SER A 506 -12.38 -39.92 15.91
N SER A 507 -12.95 -40.32 14.77
CA SER A 507 -13.42 -41.69 14.62
C SER A 507 -12.21 -42.58 14.32
N ALA A 508 -11.89 -43.50 15.23
CA ALA A 508 -10.93 -44.57 14.95
C ALA A 508 -11.46 -45.48 13.82
N ASP A 509 -10.58 -46.34 13.30
CA ASP A 509 -10.87 -47.39 12.31
C ASP A 509 -11.24 -46.92 10.89
N THR A 510 -10.29 -46.26 10.21
CA THR A 510 -10.15 -46.36 8.74
C THR A 510 -8.70 -46.70 8.35
N SER A 511 -8.37 -47.99 8.35
CA SER A 511 -7.12 -48.52 7.78
C SER A 511 -7.30 -48.79 6.28
N ASP A 512 -7.61 -47.76 5.51
CA ASP A 512 -7.98 -47.87 4.08
C ASP A 512 -7.37 -46.74 3.24
N ASP A 513 -7.23 -46.95 1.93
CA ASP A 513 -6.47 -46.08 1.00
C ASP A 513 -7.26 -44.83 0.54
N GLY A 514 -8.17 -44.36 1.41
CA GLY A 514 -9.10 -43.25 1.15
C GLY A 514 -8.48 -41.87 1.31
N ASP A 515 -9.06 -40.88 0.63
CA ASP A 515 -8.68 -39.48 0.72
C ASP A 515 -8.95 -38.93 2.13
N PHE A 516 -7.94 -38.33 2.75
CA PHE A 516 -8.04 -37.73 4.08
C PHE A 516 -8.66 -36.32 4.06
N LEU A 517 -8.83 -35.70 2.89
CA LEU A 517 -9.55 -34.44 2.75
C LEU A 517 -11.07 -34.67 2.82
N CYS A 518 -11.73 -34.08 3.81
CA CYS A 518 -13.18 -33.93 3.78
C CYS A 518 -13.58 -32.97 2.64
N PRO A 519 -14.74 -33.16 1.99
CA PRO A 519 -15.23 -32.22 1.00
C PRO A 519 -15.49 -30.81 1.60
N PRO A 520 -15.54 -29.76 0.76
CA PRO A 520 -15.83 -28.40 1.20
C PRO A 520 -17.13 -28.31 2.03
N ASN A 521 -17.06 -27.64 3.18
CA ASN A 521 -18.15 -27.54 4.14
C ASN A 521 -18.34 -26.08 4.58
N ALA A 522 -19.56 -25.55 4.43
CA ALA A 522 -19.90 -24.16 4.73
C ALA A 522 -19.70 -23.77 6.20
N SER A 523 -19.93 -24.67 7.18
CA SER A 523 -19.75 -24.33 8.60
C SER A 523 -18.27 -24.24 8.99
N PHE A 524 -17.48 -25.23 8.58
CA PHE A 524 -16.02 -25.21 8.75
C PHE A 524 -15.37 -24.03 7.98
N TYR A 525 -15.93 -23.65 6.84
CA TYR A 525 -15.48 -22.46 6.11
C TYR A 525 -15.75 -21.16 6.87
N ALA A 526 -16.93 -20.99 7.48
CA ALA A 526 -17.23 -19.82 8.32
C ALA A 526 -16.29 -19.74 9.53
N GLU A 527 -16.04 -20.87 10.22
CA GLU A 527 -15.05 -20.97 11.29
C GLU A 527 -13.63 -20.61 10.80
N SER A 528 -13.24 -21.10 9.63
CA SER A 528 -11.94 -20.81 9.01
C SER A 528 -11.78 -19.36 8.58
N GLN A 529 -12.85 -18.70 8.13
CA GLN A 529 -12.83 -17.25 7.89
C GLN A 529 -12.74 -16.45 9.19
N ALA A 530 -13.38 -16.88 10.29
CA ALA A 530 -13.22 -16.25 11.60
C ALA A 530 -11.78 -16.38 12.12
N ALA A 531 -11.16 -17.56 11.97
CA ALA A 531 -9.74 -17.79 12.28
C ALA A 531 -8.81 -16.93 11.41
N ARG A 532 -9.03 -16.91 10.09
CA ARG A 532 -8.28 -16.09 9.12
C ARG A 532 -8.37 -14.59 9.43
N ASN A 533 -9.58 -14.08 9.67
CA ASN A 533 -9.84 -12.68 9.98
C ASN A 533 -9.26 -12.24 11.33
N THR A 534 -9.04 -13.16 12.27
CA THR A 534 -8.41 -12.84 13.56
C THR A 534 -6.89 -12.99 13.51
N LEU A 535 -6.36 -13.95 12.73
CA LEU A 535 -4.94 -14.03 12.41
C LEU A 535 -4.44 -12.77 11.68
N ALA A 536 -5.25 -12.21 10.77
CA ALA A 536 -4.97 -10.94 10.08
C ALA A 536 -4.79 -9.73 11.03
N LYS A 537 -5.38 -9.78 12.23
CA LYS A 537 -5.26 -8.71 13.24
C LYS A 537 -3.96 -8.78 14.06
N SER A 538 -3.13 -9.80 13.86
CA SER A 538 -1.89 -10.03 14.64
C SER A 538 -0.67 -10.43 13.80
N SER A 539 -0.87 -10.97 12.60
CA SER A 539 0.21 -11.48 11.74
C SER A 539 0.16 -10.89 10.34
N PRO A 540 1.31 -10.67 9.66
CA PRO A 540 1.35 -10.10 8.31
C PRO A 540 0.66 -11.00 7.28
N ASN A 541 0.21 -10.39 6.17
CA ASN A 541 -0.50 -11.10 5.10
C ASN A 541 0.22 -12.33 4.52
N TYR A 542 1.55 -12.39 4.57
CA TYR A 542 2.33 -13.55 4.12
C TYR A 542 2.34 -14.74 5.10
N MET A 543 1.88 -14.55 6.34
CA MET A 543 1.74 -15.61 7.36
C MET A 543 0.32 -16.20 7.42
N ILE A 544 -0.63 -15.67 6.64
CA ILE A 544 -2.05 -16.06 6.71
C ILE A 544 -2.32 -17.19 5.72
N PRO A 545 -2.77 -18.39 6.16
CA PRO A 545 -3.14 -19.47 5.25
C PRO A 545 -4.27 -19.05 4.31
N SER A 546 -4.08 -19.37 3.03
CA SER A 546 -4.94 -18.96 1.93
C SER A 546 -6.02 -19.98 1.60
N ILE A 547 -5.91 -21.19 2.12
CA ILE A 547 -6.92 -22.25 2.07
C ILE A 547 -6.88 -23.00 3.41
N PHE A 548 -8.05 -23.39 3.90
CA PHE A 548 -8.21 -24.25 5.07
C PHE A 548 -8.88 -25.55 4.62
N PHE A 549 -8.27 -26.68 4.96
CA PHE A 549 -8.75 -28.02 4.63
C PHE A 549 -9.22 -28.73 5.89
N LEU A 550 -10.44 -29.26 5.87
CA LEU A 550 -10.93 -30.16 6.90
C LEU A 550 -10.40 -31.57 6.64
N LEU A 551 -9.86 -32.22 7.67
CA LEU A 551 -9.36 -33.59 7.63
C LEU A 551 -10.37 -34.57 8.21
N ALA A 552 -10.60 -35.69 7.52
CA ALA A 552 -11.29 -36.86 8.06
C ALA A 552 -10.43 -37.60 9.10
N TYR A 553 -9.14 -37.72 8.79
CA TYR A 553 -8.09 -38.22 9.68
C TYR A 553 -6.77 -37.51 9.37
N LEU A 554 -5.86 -37.46 10.34
CA LEU A 554 -4.52 -36.90 10.12
C LEU A 554 -3.56 -38.02 9.66
N PRO A 555 -3.03 -37.98 8.43
CA PRO A 555 -2.08 -39.01 7.97
C PRO A 555 -0.77 -38.92 8.76
N THR A 556 -0.29 -40.06 9.23
CA THR A 556 1.00 -40.20 9.96
C THR A 556 1.91 -41.20 9.29
N ILE A 557 3.23 -41.00 9.43
CA ILE A 557 4.25 -41.99 9.08
C ILE A 557 4.35 -43.06 10.19
N ILE A 558 5.02 -44.17 9.89
CA ILE A 558 5.20 -45.34 10.79
C ILE A 558 5.70 -44.97 12.20
N THR A 559 6.43 -43.85 12.36
CA THR A 559 6.90 -43.36 13.67
C THR A 559 5.86 -42.54 14.46
N GLY A 560 4.58 -42.56 14.07
CA GLY A 560 3.50 -41.78 14.69
C GLY A 560 3.56 -40.26 14.48
N LYS A 561 4.49 -39.76 13.65
CA LYS A 561 4.59 -38.32 13.30
C LYS A 561 3.72 -38.00 12.10
N VAL A 562 3.21 -36.77 12.00
CA VAL A 562 2.41 -36.29 10.86
C VAL A 562 3.16 -36.43 9.52
N ASP A 563 2.51 -37.03 8.52
CA ASP A 563 3.02 -37.09 7.14
C ASP A 563 2.72 -35.79 6.39
N ARG A 564 3.51 -34.77 6.71
CA ARG A 564 3.45 -33.44 6.07
C ARG A 564 3.73 -33.50 4.57
N ARG A 565 4.44 -34.53 4.08
CA ARG A 565 4.70 -34.73 2.65
C ARG A 565 3.45 -35.23 1.93
N ARG A 566 2.74 -36.21 2.48
CA ARG A 566 1.45 -36.71 1.92
C ARG A 566 0.39 -35.61 1.91
N LEU A 567 0.30 -34.80 2.98
CA LEU A 567 -0.55 -33.61 3.05
C LEU A 567 -0.25 -32.62 1.89
N ARG A 568 1.03 -32.23 1.72
CA ARG A 568 1.45 -31.26 0.70
C ARG A 568 1.14 -31.74 -0.72
N ILE A 569 1.57 -32.95 -1.07
CA ILE A 569 1.35 -33.55 -2.40
C ILE A 569 -0.14 -33.63 -2.74
N ARG A 570 -1.00 -34.01 -1.77
CA ARG A 570 -2.44 -34.10 -1.99
C ARG A 570 -3.07 -32.74 -2.30
N ALA A 571 -2.63 -31.68 -1.62
CA ALA A 571 -3.14 -30.32 -1.82
C ALA A 571 -2.59 -29.64 -3.08
N GLU A 572 -1.37 -29.97 -3.49
CA GLU A 572 -0.77 -29.57 -4.78
C GLU A 572 -1.50 -30.23 -5.96
N ALA A 573 -1.85 -31.51 -5.84
CA ALA A 573 -2.57 -32.29 -6.85
C ALA A 573 -4.06 -31.92 -7.05
N LEU A 574 -4.64 -31.03 -6.23
CA LEU A 574 -5.97 -30.48 -6.49
C LEU A 574 -5.96 -29.57 -7.73
N SER A 575 -7.09 -29.48 -8.44
CA SER A 575 -7.26 -28.43 -9.45
C SER A 575 -7.38 -27.04 -8.80
N PRO A 576 -7.13 -25.93 -9.53
CA PRO A 576 -7.41 -24.59 -9.03
C PRO A 576 -8.88 -24.41 -8.63
N LEU A 577 -9.83 -25.01 -9.37
CA LEU A 577 -11.25 -24.96 -9.05
C LEU A 577 -11.56 -25.70 -7.75
N ASP A 578 -11.00 -26.89 -7.54
CA ASP A 578 -11.24 -27.64 -6.30
C ASP A 578 -10.69 -26.89 -5.09
N ARG A 579 -9.51 -26.25 -5.24
CA ARG A 579 -8.98 -25.31 -4.24
C ARG A 579 -9.88 -24.09 -4.01
N ALA A 580 -10.54 -23.57 -5.05
CA ALA A 580 -11.50 -22.47 -4.91
C ALA A 580 -12.77 -22.90 -4.14
N LYS A 581 -13.25 -24.14 -4.30
CA LYS A 581 -14.40 -24.66 -3.52
C LYS A 581 -14.13 -24.66 -2.00
N TYR A 582 -12.89 -24.92 -1.56
CA TYR A 582 -12.50 -24.79 -0.14
C TYR A 582 -12.38 -23.33 0.34
N LYS A 583 -12.21 -22.37 -0.59
CA LYS A 583 -12.21 -20.94 -0.29
C LYS A 583 -13.60 -20.29 -0.34
N ASN A 584 -14.60 -20.94 -0.94
CA ASN A 584 -16.00 -20.52 -0.89
C ASN A 584 -16.92 -21.71 -1.22
N PRO A 585 -17.34 -22.53 -0.22
CA PRO A 585 -18.21 -23.69 -0.46
C PRO A 585 -19.63 -23.30 -0.92
N SER A 586 -20.04 -22.06 -0.69
CA SER A 586 -21.33 -21.50 -1.10
C SER A 586 -21.32 -20.92 -2.51
N ALA A 587 -20.16 -20.84 -3.17
CA ALA A 587 -20.06 -20.35 -4.53
C ALA A 587 -20.72 -21.34 -5.51
N THR A 588 -21.87 -20.95 -6.05
CA THR A 588 -22.38 -21.52 -7.29
C THR A 588 -21.45 -21.08 -8.41
N PHE A 589 -20.52 -21.95 -8.82
CA PHE A 589 -19.62 -21.77 -9.98
C PHE A 589 -20.42 -21.88 -11.31
N ASP A 590 -21.45 -21.05 -11.45
CA ASP A 590 -22.32 -21.02 -12.63
C ASP A 590 -21.65 -20.28 -13.78
N CYS A 591 -20.90 -21.05 -14.56
CA CYS A 591 -20.22 -20.58 -15.76
C CYS A 591 -21.17 -20.41 -16.96
N SER A 592 -22.49 -20.67 -16.81
CA SER A 592 -23.46 -20.57 -17.91
C SER A 592 -24.02 -19.15 -18.12
N CYS A 593 -23.80 -18.24 -17.17
CA CYS A 593 -24.18 -16.84 -17.28
C CYS A 593 -23.40 -16.14 -18.42
N THR A 594 -24.11 -15.54 -19.38
CA THR A 594 -23.53 -14.66 -20.39
C THR A 594 -22.88 -13.44 -19.75
N LEU A 595 -21.67 -13.11 -20.20
CA LEU A 595 -20.96 -11.88 -19.83
C LEU A 595 -21.70 -10.65 -20.38
N ALA A 596 -21.69 -9.55 -19.63
CA ALA A 596 -22.44 -8.35 -19.97
C ALA A 596 -21.70 -7.38 -20.89
N SER A 597 -20.36 -7.42 -20.92
CA SER A 597 -19.55 -6.48 -21.72
C SER A 597 -18.33 -7.12 -22.42
N PRO A 598 -17.78 -6.48 -23.48
CA PRO A 598 -16.52 -6.90 -24.10
C PRO A 598 -15.32 -6.81 -23.14
N THR A 599 -15.38 -5.93 -22.13
CA THR A 599 -14.34 -5.80 -21.10
C THR A 599 -14.40 -6.96 -20.12
N GLU A 600 -15.58 -7.46 -19.76
CA GLU A 600 -15.72 -8.70 -18.98
C GLU A 600 -15.06 -9.89 -19.70
N ASP A 601 -15.26 -10.04 -21.02
CA ASP A 601 -14.67 -11.15 -21.79
C ASP A 601 -13.16 -11.00 -21.99
N ALA A 602 -12.67 -9.78 -22.22
CA ALA A 602 -11.23 -9.51 -22.26
C ALA A 602 -10.57 -9.78 -20.89
N LEU A 603 -11.15 -9.28 -19.80
CA LEU A 603 -10.69 -9.55 -18.44
C LEU A 603 -10.77 -11.03 -18.09
N LYS A 604 -11.79 -11.76 -18.54
CA LYS A 604 -11.90 -13.21 -18.38
C LYS A 604 -10.73 -13.93 -19.07
N GLY A 605 -10.34 -13.50 -20.26
CA GLY A 605 -9.12 -13.97 -20.94
C GLY A 605 -7.84 -13.67 -20.15
N LEU A 606 -7.70 -12.44 -19.63
CA LEU A 606 -6.55 -12.06 -18.81
C LEU A 606 -6.51 -12.79 -17.46
N TRP A 607 -7.64 -12.98 -16.79
CA TRP A 607 -7.77 -13.80 -15.58
C TRP A 607 -7.41 -15.25 -15.87
N ALA A 608 -7.86 -15.83 -16.98
CA ALA A 608 -7.48 -17.20 -17.39
C ALA A 608 -5.95 -17.33 -17.57
N GLN A 609 -5.29 -16.34 -18.18
CA GLN A 609 -3.85 -16.28 -18.35
C GLN A 609 -3.08 -16.03 -17.03
N VAL A 610 -3.61 -15.19 -16.16
CA VAL A 610 -3.03 -14.86 -14.85
C VAL A 610 -3.16 -16.06 -13.90
N LEU A 611 -4.39 -16.50 -13.68
CA LEU A 611 -4.82 -17.57 -12.77
C LEU A 611 -4.72 -18.98 -13.37
N SER A 612 -4.12 -19.14 -14.56
CA SER A 612 -3.83 -20.42 -15.24
C SER A 612 -4.97 -21.45 -15.14
N ILE A 613 -6.17 -21.01 -15.51
CA ILE A 613 -7.41 -21.79 -15.58
C ILE A 613 -8.02 -21.62 -16.96
N ALA A 614 -8.80 -22.59 -17.42
CA ALA A 614 -9.49 -22.45 -18.70
C ALA A 614 -10.57 -21.36 -18.60
N PRO A 615 -10.78 -20.51 -19.63
CA PRO A 615 -11.67 -19.35 -19.53
C PRO A 615 -13.12 -19.72 -19.18
N ASP A 616 -13.60 -20.85 -19.66
CA ASP A 616 -14.90 -21.44 -19.36
C ASP A 616 -15.12 -21.75 -17.86
N MET A 617 -14.07 -21.76 -17.05
CA MET A 617 -14.14 -21.90 -15.58
C MET A 617 -14.36 -20.57 -14.84
N ILE A 618 -14.49 -19.44 -15.55
CA ILE A 618 -14.65 -18.10 -15.00
C ILE A 618 -16.05 -17.56 -15.35
N GLY A 619 -16.93 -17.48 -14.35
CA GLY A 619 -18.21 -16.80 -14.43
C GLY A 619 -18.11 -15.33 -13.97
N PRO A 620 -19.07 -14.47 -14.34
CA PRO A 620 -19.04 -13.03 -14.02
C PRO A 620 -18.99 -12.75 -12.52
N LYS A 621 -19.63 -13.58 -11.69
CA LYS A 621 -19.68 -13.41 -10.22
C LYS A 621 -18.48 -14.01 -9.47
N HIS A 622 -17.42 -14.44 -10.16
CA HIS A 622 -16.24 -14.98 -9.49
C HIS A 622 -15.31 -13.87 -8.98
N ASP A 623 -14.68 -14.11 -7.83
CA ASP A 623 -13.67 -13.24 -7.21
C ASP A 623 -12.25 -13.75 -7.53
N PHE A 624 -11.37 -12.83 -7.92
CA PHE A 624 -9.99 -13.08 -8.34
C PHE A 624 -9.15 -13.74 -7.23
N LEU A 625 -9.30 -13.26 -6.00
CA LEU A 625 -8.57 -13.71 -4.82
C LEU A 625 -9.12 -15.05 -4.32
N GLU A 626 -10.43 -15.29 -4.46
CA GLU A 626 -11.06 -16.58 -4.17
C GLU A 626 -10.65 -17.64 -5.21
N LEU A 627 -10.61 -17.32 -6.51
CA LEU A 627 -10.10 -18.23 -7.55
C LEU A 627 -8.61 -18.57 -7.45
N GLY A 628 -7.81 -17.79 -6.70
CA GLY A 628 -6.39 -18.11 -6.48
C GLY A 628 -5.45 -16.92 -6.41
N GLY A 629 -5.89 -15.74 -6.83
CA GLY A 629 -5.05 -14.55 -6.98
C GLY A 629 -4.34 -14.12 -5.70
N SER A 630 -3.08 -13.75 -5.85
CA SER A 630 -2.27 -13.05 -4.85
C SER A 630 -2.06 -11.58 -5.24
N SER A 631 -1.37 -10.81 -4.38
CA SER A 631 -0.93 -9.46 -4.75
C SER A 631 0.06 -9.45 -5.92
N ILE A 632 0.83 -10.53 -6.14
CA ILE A 632 1.75 -10.64 -7.30
C ILE A 632 0.95 -10.97 -8.56
N ASP A 633 -0.10 -11.79 -8.47
CA ASP A 633 -1.02 -12.01 -9.57
C ASP A 633 -1.81 -10.74 -9.91
N ALA A 634 -2.12 -9.89 -8.92
CA ALA A 634 -2.74 -8.58 -9.14
C ALA A 634 -1.80 -7.62 -9.88
N MET A 635 -0.50 -7.57 -9.54
CA MET A 635 0.52 -6.83 -10.32
C MET A 635 0.61 -7.36 -11.76
N LYS A 636 0.61 -8.69 -11.94
CA LYS A 636 0.62 -9.33 -13.26
C LYS A 636 -0.65 -9.01 -14.06
N LEU A 637 -1.81 -8.96 -13.41
CA LEU A 637 -3.08 -8.58 -14.03
C LEU A 637 -3.09 -7.11 -14.44
N ALA A 638 -2.69 -6.18 -13.57
CA ALA A 638 -2.58 -4.75 -13.89
C ALA A 638 -1.69 -4.50 -15.12
N ALA A 639 -0.49 -5.09 -15.16
CA ALA A 639 0.43 -4.96 -16.29
C ALA A 639 -0.11 -5.57 -17.60
N LEU A 640 -0.90 -6.65 -17.52
CA LEU A 640 -1.57 -7.23 -18.70
C LEU A 640 -2.76 -6.39 -19.16
N CYS A 641 -3.56 -5.86 -18.23
CA CYS A 641 -4.63 -4.91 -18.52
C CYS A 641 -4.07 -3.67 -19.23
N GLN A 642 -3.02 -3.05 -18.68
CA GLN A 642 -2.34 -1.88 -19.26
C GLN A 642 -1.89 -2.16 -20.71
N LYS A 643 -1.36 -3.36 -20.97
CA LYS A 643 -0.93 -3.79 -22.31
C LYS A 643 -2.08 -3.93 -23.32
N GLU A 644 -3.26 -4.37 -22.88
CA GLU A 644 -4.46 -4.48 -23.74
C GLU A 644 -5.29 -3.17 -23.77
N GLY A 645 -4.77 -2.07 -23.20
CA GLY A 645 -5.41 -0.76 -23.21
C GLY A 645 -6.47 -0.55 -22.13
N PHE A 646 -6.34 -1.23 -21.00
CA PHE A 646 -7.20 -1.13 -19.83
C PHE A 646 -6.42 -0.59 -18.62
N ALA A 647 -6.74 0.62 -18.16
CA ALA A 647 -6.13 1.20 -16.97
C ALA A 647 -6.78 0.65 -15.69
N ILE A 648 -5.99 -0.02 -14.83
CA ILE A 648 -6.42 -0.43 -13.49
C ILE A 648 -5.20 -0.51 -12.55
N ARG A 649 -5.37 -0.06 -11.30
CA ARG A 649 -4.33 -0.15 -10.25
C ARG A 649 -4.44 -1.45 -9.47
N VAL A 650 -3.32 -1.94 -8.94
CA VAL A 650 -3.26 -3.12 -8.07
C VAL A 650 -4.08 -2.90 -6.80
N ALA A 651 -4.11 -1.68 -6.27
CA ALA A 651 -5.01 -1.31 -5.17
C ALA A 651 -6.49 -1.54 -5.53
N SER A 652 -6.91 -1.16 -6.74
CA SER A 652 -8.28 -1.38 -7.23
C SER A 652 -8.59 -2.88 -7.40
N ILE A 653 -7.66 -3.66 -7.97
CA ILE A 653 -7.80 -5.14 -8.11
C ILE A 653 -7.97 -5.84 -6.75
N LEU A 654 -7.36 -5.30 -5.69
CA LEU A 654 -7.43 -5.85 -4.33
C LEU A 654 -8.63 -5.34 -3.51
N ALA A 655 -9.28 -4.24 -3.94
CA ALA A 655 -10.48 -3.68 -3.32
C ALA A 655 -11.78 -4.11 -4.01
N HIS A 656 -11.71 -4.36 -5.32
CA HIS A 656 -12.80 -4.71 -6.23
C HIS A 656 -12.43 -6.00 -6.95
N SER A 657 -12.43 -7.10 -6.20
CA SER A 657 -11.87 -8.38 -6.65
C SER A 657 -12.84 -9.23 -7.49
N GLY A 658 -14.11 -8.84 -7.66
CA GLY A 658 -15.05 -9.50 -8.58
C GLY A 658 -14.80 -9.15 -10.05
N LEU A 659 -15.04 -10.09 -10.99
CA LEU A 659 -14.81 -9.86 -12.43
C LEU A 659 -15.63 -8.68 -12.98
N GLN A 660 -16.91 -8.58 -12.60
CA GLN A 660 -17.78 -7.45 -12.97
C GLN A 660 -17.37 -6.13 -12.28
N GLU A 661 -16.80 -6.19 -11.08
CA GLU A 661 -16.32 -5.00 -10.39
C GLU A 661 -15.08 -4.43 -11.11
N MET A 662 -14.16 -5.31 -11.54
CA MET A 662 -12.99 -4.92 -12.33
C MET A 662 -13.37 -4.40 -13.73
N SER A 663 -14.36 -4.99 -14.40
CA SER A 663 -14.80 -4.50 -15.71
C SER A 663 -15.39 -3.10 -15.60
N LEU A 664 -16.23 -2.84 -14.59
CA LEU A 664 -16.80 -1.52 -14.35
C LEU A 664 -15.73 -0.48 -13.97
N VAL A 665 -14.76 -0.82 -13.13
CA VAL A 665 -13.60 0.06 -12.83
C VAL A 665 -12.81 0.38 -14.10
N ILE A 666 -12.58 -0.61 -14.97
CA ILE A 666 -11.83 -0.42 -16.21
C ILE A 666 -12.63 0.34 -17.25
N GLU A 667 -13.94 0.11 -17.38
CA GLU A 667 -14.80 0.83 -18.34
C GLU A 667 -14.91 2.30 -17.96
N ASN A 668 -15.15 2.60 -16.67
CA ASN A 668 -15.07 3.94 -16.14
C ASN A 668 -13.72 4.61 -16.45
N HIS A 669 -12.58 3.91 -16.27
CA HIS A 669 -11.25 4.45 -16.62
C HIS A 669 -10.93 4.48 -18.13
N ARG A 670 -11.62 3.71 -18.98
CA ARG A 670 -11.34 3.63 -20.42
C ARG A 670 -11.97 4.79 -21.17
N ASP A 671 -13.21 5.12 -20.84
CA ASP A 671 -13.89 6.31 -21.35
C ASP A 671 -13.27 7.61 -20.80
N GLN A 672 -12.43 7.50 -19.74
CA GLN A 672 -11.64 8.62 -19.19
C GLN A 672 -10.37 9.00 -19.98
N ILE A 673 -9.83 8.14 -20.84
CA ILE A 673 -8.50 8.34 -21.46
C ILE A 673 -8.60 8.71 -22.96
N ALA A 674 -9.76 8.52 -23.61
CA ALA A 674 -9.86 8.43 -25.07
C ALA A 674 -10.58 9.61 -25.76
N SER A 675 -10.35 10.87 -25.35
CA SER A 675 -10.78 12.05 -26.14
C SER A 675 -9.94 13.31 -25.88
N PRO A 676 -9.69 14.16 -26.91
CA PRO A 676 -9.26 15.53 -26.68
C PRO A 676 -10.38 16.34 -26.01
N LEU A 677 -10.01 17.33 -25.19
CA LEU A 677 -10.96 18.16 -24.42
C LEU A 677 -12.18 18.60 -25.27
N PRO A 678 -13.42 18.23 -24.87
CA PRO A 678 -14.62 18.52 -25.64
C PRO A 678 -14.80 20.00 -25.98
N SER A 679 -15.21 20.29 -27.22
CA SER A 679 -15.50 21.66 -27.65
C SER A 679 -16.80 22.15 -27.02
N TYR A 680 -16.70 22.78 -25.85
CA TYR A 680 -17.85 23.39 -25.18
C TYR A 680 -18.45 24.52 -26.02
N LYS A 681 -19.67 24.32 -26.51
CA LYS A 681 -20.42 25.30 -27.31
C LYS A 681 -21.45 26.04 -26.46
N LEU A 682 -20.95 26.95 -25.62
CA LEU A 682 -21.72 28.17 -25.36
C LEU A 682 -21.73 29.00 -26.67
N ASP A 683 -22.79 29.79 -26.92
CA ASP A 683 -22.92 30.54 -28.17
C ASP A 683 -21.66 31.38 -28.43
N HIS A 684 -21.04 31.20 -29.60
CA HIS A 684 -19.81 31.90 -29.99
C HIS A 684 -19.99 33.44 -29.99
N ASN A 685 -21.22 33.95 -30.11
CA ASN A 685 -21.54 35.37 -30.02
C ASN A 685 -21.77 35.87 -28.58
N LEU A 686 -21.87 34.98 -27.58
CA LEU A 686 -22.21 35.37 -26.21
C LEU A 686 -21.14 36.25 -25.59
N ARG A 687 -19.85 35.92 -25.79
CA ARG A 687 -18.72 36.76 -25.34
C ARG A 687 -18.84 38.19 -25.84
N ASP A 688 -19.06 38.37 -27.13
CA ASP A 688 -19.19 39.69 -27.77
C ASP A 688 -20.49 40.41 -27.39
N THR A 689 -21.51 39.66 -26.98
CA THR A 689 -22.77 40.21 -26.46
C THR A 689 -22.60 40.70 -25.02
N LEU A 690 -21.94 39.93 -24.14
CA LEU A 690 -21.64 40.32 -22.76
C LEU A 690 -20.74 41.56 -22.68
N ILE A 691 -19.79 41.72 -23.61
CA ILE A 691 -18.96 42.93 -23.76
C ILE A 691 -19.81 44.12 -24.26
N ARG A 692 -20.63 43.90 -25.30
CA ARG A 692 -21.52 44.92 -25.88
C ARG A 692 -22.53 45.48 -24.89
N ASP A 693 -23.11 44.60 -24.08
CA ASP A 693 -24.08 44.92 -23.03
C ASP A 693 -23.41 45.46 -21.75
N ARG A 694 -22.06 45.53 -21.73
CA ARG A 694 -21.22 46.04 -20.62
C ARG A 694 -21.38 45.28 -19.30
N LEU A 695 -21.88 44.04 -19.35
CA LEU A 695 -22.01 43.14 -18.19
C LEU A 695 -20.64 42.63 -17.73
N ILE A 696 -19.69 42.60 -18.67
CA ILE A 696 -18.26 42.64 -18.43
C ILE A 696 -17.71 43.92 -19.07
N SER A 697 -16.71 44.55 -18.45
CA SER A 697 -16.01 45.69 -19.05
C SER A 697 -15.01 45.20 -20.11
N GLU A 698 -14.02 46.01 -20.50
CA GLU A 698 -12.86 45.56 -21.29
C GLU A 698 -11.94 44.66 -20.44
N MET A 699 -12.50 43.57 -19.93
CA MET A 699 -11.81 42.52 -19.21
C MET A 699 -11.27 41.49 -20.19
N ASP A 700 -10.06 41.04 -19.92
CA ASP A 700 -9.42 39.94 -20.63
C ASP A 700 -10.08 38.60 -20.31
N VAL A 701 -11.25 38.32 -20.89
CA VAL A 701 -11.90 37.01 -20.77
C VAL A 701 -11.05 35.93 -21.46
N ILE A 702 -10.89 34.79 -20.80
CA ILE A 702 -10.49 33.53 -21.45
C ILE A 702 -11.77 32.85 -21.94
N ASP A 703 -12.54 32.27 -21.01
CA ASP A 703 -13.74 31.46 -21.27
C ASP A 703 -14.97 31.94 -20.48
N VAL A 704 -16.14 31.43 -20.86
CA VAL A 704 -17.43 31.63 -20.17
C VAL A 704 -18.16 30.29 -20.10
N PHE A 705 -18.70 29.92 -18.93
CA PHE A 705 -19.47 28.69 -18.72
C PHE A 705 -20.79 28.98 -17.99
N ARG A 706 -21.80 28.11 -18.15
CA ARG A 706 -22.91 27.98 -17.18
C ARG A 706 -22.32 27.52 -15.83
N THR A 707 -22.78 28.12 -14.73
CA THR A 707 -22.48 27.64 -13.36
C THR A 707 -23.23 26.35 -13.05
N THR A 708 -22.60 25.43 -12.32
CA THR A 708 -23.29 24.25 -11.78
C THR A 708 -24.36 24.63 -10.76
N GLU A 709 -25.31 23.74 -10.48
CA GLU A 709 -26.32 23.89 -9.43
C GLU A 709 -25.70 24.16 -8.06
N PHE A 710 -24.64 23.43 -7.70
CA PHE A 710 -23.91 23.63 -6.45
C PHE A 710 -23.19 24.99 -6.41
N GLN A 711 -22.64 25.47 -7.52
CA GLN A 711 -22.11 26.83 -7.61
C GLN A 711 -23.22 27.87 -7.40
N ARG A 712 -24.37 27.74 -8.09
CA ARG A 712 -25.51 28.67 -7.94
C ARG A 712 -25.99 28.76 -6.50
N TRP A 713 -26.20 27.62 -5.84
CA TRP A 713 -26.62 27.57 -4.44
C TRP A 713 -25.63 28.28 -3.51
N ASN A 714 -24.31 28.10 -3.71
CA ASN A 714 -23.29 28.79 -2.90
C ASN A 714 -23.18 30.30 -3.19
N LEU A 715 -23.57 30.79 -4.38
CA LEU A 715 -23.64 32.22 -4.68
C LEU A 715 -24.83 32.92 -4.00
N GLU A 716 -25.88 32.17 -3.65
CA GLU A 716 -26.98 32.62 -2.79
C GLU A 716 -26.64 32.55 -1.28
N GLN A 717 -25.46 32.06 -0.91
CA GLN A 717 -24.97 32.05 0.48
C GLN A 717 -23.90 33.14 0.71
N PRO A 718 -23.71 33.61 1.96
CA PRO A 718 -22.57 34.44 2.31
C PRO A 718 -21.24 33.78 1.94
N CYS A 719 -20.24 34.58 1.58
CA CYS A 719 -18.89 34.06 1.33
C CYS A 719 -18.28 33.51 2.62
N ASP A 720 -17.54 32.40 2.49
CA ASP A 720 -16.78 31.84 3.58
C ASP A 720 -15.52 32.67 3.82
N HIS A 721 -15.05 32.68 5.07
CA HIS A 721 -13.87 33.45 5.47
C HIS A 721 -12.87 32.55 6.19
N LEU A 722 -11.63 32.53 5.70
CA LEU A 722 -10.49 31.87 6.31
C LEU A 722 -9.61 32.94 6.98
N THR A 723 -9.15 32.66 8.19
CA THR A 723 -8.12 33.45 8.87
C THR A 723 -6.84 32.64 8.98
N ILE A 724 -5.70 33.29 8.76
CA ILE A 724 -4.36 32.74 8.90
C ILE A 724 -3.58 33.69 9.80
N GLU A 725 -3.25 33.26 11.03
CA GLU A 725 -2.40 34.04 11.94
C GLU A 725 -0.95 33.99 11.45
N LEU A 726 -0.32 35.15 11.26
CA LEU A 726 0.97 35.29 10.59
C LEU A 726 2.12 35.62 11.56
N PRO A 727 3.36 35.19 11.27
CA PRO A 727 4.54 35.57 12.04
C PRO A 727 4.74 37.09 12.16
N ALA A 728 5.25 37.54 13.30
CA ALA A 728 5.52 38.96 13.57
C ALA A 728 6.60 39.58 12.65
N ASP A 729 7.37 38.75 11.97
CA ASP A 729 8.45 39.07 11.03
C ASP A 729 8.14 38.69 9.56
N VAL A 730 6.89 38.25 9.26
CA VAL A 730 6.47 37.85 7.91
C VAL A 730 6.79 38.92 6.84
N ASP A 731 7.33 38.49 5.70
CA ASP A 731 7.55 39.35 4.53
C ASP A 731 6.22 39.56 3.79
N ILE A 732 5.62 40.72 4.02
CA ILE A 732 4.33 41.15 3.47
C ILE A 732 4.36 41.24 1.94
N LYS A 733 5.51 41.58 1.33
CA LYS A 733 5.61 41.65 -0.14
C LYS A 733 5.67 40.24 -0.73
N ARG A 734 6.48 39.37 -0.14
CA ARG A 734 6.59 37.95 -0.52
C ARG A 734 5.25 37.21 -0.31
N LEU A 735 4.48 37.59 0.71
CA LEU A 735 3.10 37.15 0.93
C LEU A 735 2.17 37.55 -0.24
N GLU A 736 2.24 38.81 -0.68
CA GLU A 736 1.44 39.29 -1.82
C GLU A 736 1.87 38.62 -3.14
N ASP A 737 3.18 38.57 -3.42
CA ASP A 737 3.75 37.92 -4.61
C ASP A 737 3.44 36.40 -4.65
N ALA A 738 3.37 35.74 -3.49
CA ALA A 738 2.95 34.34 -3.39
C ALA A 738 1.49 34.15 -3.79
N TRP A 739 0.56 34.90 -3.20
CA TRP A 739 -0.86 34.82 -3.55
C TRP A 739 -1.12 35.22 -5.01
N ARG A 740 -0.40 36.22 -5.54
CA ARG A 740 -0.46 36.58 -6.97
C ARG A 740 -0.13 35.39 -7.88
N LYS A 741 0.86 34.54 -7.52
CA LYS A 741 1.14 33.29 -8.26
C LYS A 741 0.00 32.28 -8.14
N VAL A 742 -0.50 32.00 -6.93
CA VAL A 742 -1.60 31.04 -6.70
C VAL A 742 -2.88 31.44 -7.44
N ILE A 743 -3.23 32.72 -7.44
CA ILE A 743 -4.43 33.24 -8.12
C ILE A 743 -4.25 33.25 -9.65
N ALA A 744 -3.03 33.46 -10.16
CA ALA A 744 -2.75 33.27 -11.59
C ALA A 744 -2.89 31.79 -11.99
N ARG A 745 -2.37 30.88 -11.17
CA ARG A 745 -2.33 29.43 -11.39
C ARG A 745 -3.71 28.77 -11.50
N HIS A 746 -4.70 29.26 -10.74
CA HIS A 746 -6.01 28.63 -10.57
C HIS A 746 -7.15 29.51 -11.08
N ALA A 747 -7.76 29.19 -12.24
CA ALA A 747 -8.85 29.99 -12.81
C ALA A 747 -9.99 30.30 -11.82
N ALA A 748 -10.39 29.32 -11.01
CA ALA A 748 -11.52 29.48 -10.10
C ALA A 748 -11.38 30.68 -9.16
N LEU A 749 -10.16 31.08 -8.79
CA LEU A 749 -9.90 32.27 -7.97
C LEU A 749 -10.03 33.59 -8.76
N ARG A 750 -9.69 33.57 -10.05
CA ARG A 750 -9.78 34.71 -11.00
C ARG A 750 -11.06 34.71 -11.86
N THR A 751 -12.05 33.90 -11.49
CA THR A 751 -13.40 33.86 -12.08
C THR A 751 -14.34 34.86 -11.40
N VAL A 752 -15.23 35.48 -12.20
CA VAL A 752 -16.34 36.32 -11.71
C VAL A 752 -17.69 35.74 -12.18
N PHE A 753 -18.76 36.03 -11.44
CA PHE A 753 -20.10 35.52 -11.74
C PHE A 753 -21.04 36.65 -12.15
N ILE A 754 -21.78 36.46 -13.25
CA ILE A 754 -22.73 37.46 -13.80
C ILE A 754 -24.11 36.84 -14.05
N LEU A 755 -25.16 37.66 -13.97
CA LEU A 755 -26.52 37.28 -14.34
C LEU A 755 -26.80 37.71 -15.78
N TYR A 756 -27.16 36.77 -16.65
CA TYR A 756 -27.53 37.01 -18.04
C TYR A 756 -28.72 36.12 -18.44
N GLN A 757 -29.77 36.70 -19.02
CA GLN A 757 -30.99 35.98 -19.45
C GLN A 757 -31.56 35.00 -18.40
N ASN A 758 -31.59 35.43 -17.12
CA ASN A 758 -32.03 34.63 -15.97
C ASN A 758 -31.18 33.36 -15.69
N GLN A 759 -29.95 33.31 -16.20
CA GLN A 759 -28.93 32.31 -15.86
C GLN A 759 -27.72 32.99 -15.22
N ILE A 760 -27.07 32.30 -14.27
CA ILE A 760 -25.77 32.72 -13.76
C ILE A 760 -24.68 32.10 -14.65
N LEU A 761 -23.77 32.94 -15.13
CA LEU A 761 -22.60 32.55 -15.91
C LEU A 761 -21.34 32.81 -15.09
N GLN A 762 -20.38 31.90 -15.19
CA GLN A 762 -19.03 32.09 -14.68
C GLN A 762 -18.11 32.53 -15.82
N VAL A 763 -17.40 33.64 -15.61
CA VAL A 763 -16.51 34.27 -16.59
C VAL A 763 -15.08 34.16 -16.08
N VAL A 764 -14.24 33.44 -16.81
CA VAL A 764 -12.83 33.23 -16.48
C VAL A 764 -12.00 34.38 -17.02
N LEU A 765 -11.27 35.09 -16.17
CA LEU A 765 -10.43 36.22 -16.56
C LEU A 765 -8.95 35.81 -16.65
N LYS A 766 -8.17 36.43 -17.55
CA LYS A 766 -6.71 36.19 -17.70
C LYS A 766 -5.91 36.53 -16.44
N GLY A 767 -6.45 37.36 -15.56
CA GLY A 767 -5.78 37.76 -14.34
C GLY A 767 -6.72 38.44 -13.36
N TRP A 768 -6.41 38.27 -12.07
CA TRP A 768 -7.04 38.97 -10.96
C TRP A 768 -6.57 40.43 -10.97
N LYS A 769 -7.52 41.36 -11.18
CA LYS A 769 -7.26 42.82 -11.26
C LYS A 769 -7.60 43.55 -9.95
N ASP A 770 -7.90 42.80 -8.90
CA ASP A 770 -8.10 43.29 -7.53
C ASP A 770 -6.76 43.38 -6.76
N ARG A 771 -6.78 43.80 -5.50
CA ARG A 771 -5.60 44.03 -4.65
C ARG A 771 -5.80 43.50 -3.24
N MET A 772 -4.70 43.19 -2.55
CA MET A 772 -4.74 42.96 -1.11
C MET A 772 -5.11 44.27 -0.39
N GLU A 773 -6.16 44.24 0.43
CA GLU A 773 -6.53 45.33 1.34
C GLU A 773 -5.59 45.31 2.56
N PHE A 774 -5.19 46.48 3.05
CA PHE A 774 -4.36 46.64 4.24
C PHE A 774 -5.13 47.40 5.33
N MET A 775 -5.18 46.86 6.54
CA MET A 775 -5.90 47.45 7.66
C MET A 775 -5.06 47.44 8.94
N ASP A 776 -4.53 48.60 9.32
CA ASP A 776 -3.95 48.82 10.65
C ASP A 776 -5.06 49.07 11.67
N VAL A 777 -5.09 48.28 12.74
CA VAL A 777 -6.11 48.33 13.80
C VAL A 777 -5.48 48.62 15.16
N GLN A 778 -6.14 49.47 15.94
CA GLN A 778 -5.72 49.83 17.31
C GLN A 778 -6.35 48.92 18.38
N GLU A 779 -7.35 48.12 17.99
CA GLU A 779 -8.06 47.16 18.83
C GLU A 779 -7.51 45.74 18.62
N GLU A 780 -7.95 44.78 19.43
CA GLU A 780 -7.64 43.37 19.20
C GLU A 780 -8.24 42.89 17.87
N ILE A 781 -7.49 42.08 17.13
CA ILE A 781 -7.90 41.61 15.79
C ILE A 781 -9.18 40.72 15.80
N PRO A 782 -9.40 39.78 16.75
CA PRO A 782 -10.55 38.88 16.67
C PRO A 782 -11.93 39.59 16.71
N PRO A 783 -12.18 40.59 17.59
CA PRO A 783 -13.39 41.42 17.51
C PRO A 783 -13.58 42.14 16.17
N VAL A 784 -12.48 42.67 15.58
CA VAL A 784 -12.54 43.33 14.26
C VAL A 784 -12.88 42.33 13.16
N ILE A 785 -12.32 41.11 13.19
CA ILE A 785 -12.66 40.04 12.25
C ILE A 785 -14.14 39.62 12.40
N GLU A 786 -14.65 39.46 13.62
CA GLU A 786 -16.07 39.20 13.82
C GLU A 786 -16.98 40.33 13.31
N GLY A 787 -16.55 41.58 13.45
CA GLY A 787 -17.22 42.76 12.87
C GLY A 787 -17.22 42.72 11.34
N LEU A 788 -16.05 42.56 10.72
CA LEU A 788 -15.87 42.52 9.27
C LEU A 788 -16.63 41.36 8.63
N ILE A 789 -16.60 40.16 9.21
CA ILE A 789 -17.39 39.02 8.72
C ILE A 789 -18.88 39.33 8.88
N ARG A 790 -19.33 39.86 10.03
CA ARG A 790 -20.74 40.22 10.27
C ARG A 790 -21.26 41.33 9.35
N GLU A 791 -20.39 42.20 8.85
CA GLU A 791 -20.71 43.21 7.83
C GLU A 791 -20.66 42.63 6.41
N LYS A 792 -19.52 42.06 5.99
CA LYS A 792 -19.34 41.52 4.63
C LYS A 792 -20.31 40.34 4.34
N CYS A 793 -20.71 39.53 5.33
CA CYS A 793 -21.75 38.50 5.17
C CYS A 793 -23.20 39.03 5.09
N ARG A 794 -23.44 40.32 5.30
CA ARG A 794 -24.72 40.99 4.98
C ARG A 794 -24.76 41.56 3.57
N GLN A 795 -23.63 41.55 2.85
CA GLN A 795 -23.46 42.17 1.54
C GLN A 795 -23.03 41.11 0.52
N PHE A 796 -23.98 40.58 -0.24
CA PHE A 796 -23.68 39.72 -1.38
C PHE A 796 -22.81 40.49 -2.41
N PRO A 797 -21.72 39.92 -2.93
CA PRO A 797 -20.90 40.57 -3.94
C PRO A 797 -21.73 40.96 -5.17
N PRO A 798 -21.60 42.18 -5.70
CA PRO A 798 -22.29 42.56 -6.94
C PRO A 798 -21.89 41.66 -8.11
N ALA A 799 -22.82 41.41 -9.03
CA ALA A 799 -22.54 40.68 -10.26
C ALA A 799 -21.33 41.28 -11.02
N GLY A 800 -20.44 40.43 -11.51
CA GLY A 800 -19.20 40.83 -12.19
C GLY A 800 -18.03 41.17 -11.27
N THR A 801 -18.17 41.07 -9.94
CA THR A 801 -17.06 41.30 -8.99
C THR A 801 -16.34 40.01 -8.59
N PHE A 802 -15.05 40.13 -8.24
CA PHE A 802 -14.28 39.02 -7.66
C PHE A 802 -14.88 38.58 -6.33
N HIS A 803 -14.96 37.27 -6.13
CA HIS A 803 -15.42 36.69 -4.86
C HIS A 803 -14.24 36.34 -3.94
N PHE A 804 -13.07 36.01 -4.51
CA PHE A 804 -11.80 35.83 -3.81
C PHE A 804 -11.12 37.17 -3.50
N HIS A 805 -10.96 37.49 -2.22
CA HIS A 805 -10.39 38.76 -1.70
C HIS A 805 -9.41 38.48 -0.56
N LEU A 806 -8.39 39.33 -0.43
CA LEU A 806 -7.37 39.26 0.61
C LEU A 806 -7.36 40.56 1.43
N THR A 807 -7.52 40.46 2.75
CA THR A 807 -7.37 41.59 3.68
C THR A 807 -6.30 41.25 4.71
N PHE A 808 -5.19 41.99 4.72
CA PHE A 808 -4.13 41.90 5.73
C PHE A 808 -4.47 42.82 6.90
N LEU A 809 -4.67 42.25 8.09
CA LEU A 809 -4.90 42.96 9.33
C LEU A 809 -3.62 43.01 10.18
N SER A 810 -3.32 44.19 10.71
CA SER A 810 -2.10 44.53 11.43
C SER A 810 -2.46 45.23 12.74
N SER A 811 -2.00 44.72 13.88
CA SER A 811 -2.09 45.39 15.17
C SER A 811 -0.73 45.45 15.86
N PRO A 812 -0.58 46.18 16.98
CA PRO A 812 0.67 46.20 17.76
C PRO A 812 1.11 44.83 18.32
N THR A 813 0.25 43.81 18.31
CA THR A 813 0.49 42.50 18.94
C THR A 813 0.22 41.29 18.04
N SER A 814 -0.41 41.46 16.87
CA SER A 814 -0.81 40.35 16.00
C SER A 814 -0.88 40.78 14.53
N ARG A 815 -0.76 39.80 13.62
CA ARG A 815 -0.94 39.94 12.17
C ARG A 815 -1.81 38.79 11.68
N VAL A 816 -2.83 39.09 10.88
CA VAL A 816 -3.73 38.06 10.34
C VAL A 816 -4.05 38.34 8.89
N LEU A 817 -3.93 37.33 8.03
CA LEU A 817 -4.51 37.37 6.69
C LEU A 817 -5.93 36.82 6.74
N LEU A 818 -6.90 37.67 6.41
CA LEU A 818 -8.29 37.30 6.20
C LEU A 818 -8.50 37.05 4.69
N VAL A 819 -8.76 35.80 4.33
CA VAL A 819 -9.10 35.37 2.97
C VAL A 819 -10.61 35.20 2.88
N ARG A 820 -11.28 36.00 2.05
CA ARG A 820 -12.68 35.79 1.68
C ARG A 820 -12.72 34.98 0.39
N ILE A 821 -13.57 33.95 0.35
CA ILE A 821 -13.77 33.12 -0.84
C ILE A 821 -15.22 32.62 -0.89
N ASN A 822 -15.81 32.50 -2.09
CA ASN A 822 -17.10 31.80 -2.22
C ASN A 822 -16.86 30.34 -2.62
N HIS A 823 -17.61 29.42 -2.04
CA HIS A 823 -17.49 27.97 -2.28
C HIS A 823 -18.05 27.50 -3.64
N ALA A 824 -18.52 28.43 -4.48
CA ALA A 824 -18.59 28.24 -5.93
C ALA A 824 -17.21 28.24 -6.62
N GLN A 825 -16.13 28.59 -5.90
CA GLN A 825 -14.74 28.65 -6.38
C GLN A 825 -13.84 27.53 -5.83
N TYR A 826 -14.28 26.77 -4.82
CA TYR A 826 -13.47 25.75 -4.16
C TYR A 826 -14.32 24.62 -3.57
N ASP A 827 -13.68 23.52 -3.19
CA ASP A 827 -14.24 22.40 -2.43
C ASP A 827 -13.27 21.91 -1.33
N GLY A 828 -13.65 20.88 -0.56
CA GLY A 828 -12.83 20.35 0.53
C GLY A 828 -11.42 19.90 0.10
N ILE A 829 -11.29 19.35 -1.12
CA ILE A 829 -10.02 18.92 -1.72
C ILE A 829 -9.17 20.14 -2.13
N SER A 830 -9.81 21.17 -2.68
CA SER A 830 -9.15 22.41 -3.13
C SER A 830 -8.38 23.12 -2.02
N LEU A 831 -8.79 23.02 -0.75
CA LEU A 831 -8.10 23.69 0.35
C LEU A 831 -6.67 23.18 0.55
N GLY A 832 -6.44 21.86 0.49
CA GLY A 832 -5.09 21.30 0.63
C GLY A 832 -4.16 21.69 -0.53
N ILE A 833 -4.71 21.75 -1.75
CA ILE A 833 -3.99 22.23 -2.94
C ILE A 833 -3.61 23.71 -2.76
N LEU A 834 -4.58 24.56 -2.39
CA LEU A 834 -4.36 25.99 -2.16
C LEU A 834 -3.29 26.27 -1.09
N TYR A 835 -3.28 25.52 0.01
CA TYR A 835 -2.31 25.72 1.08
C TYR A 835 -0.91 25.27 0.67
N ASN A 836 -0.78 24.12 -0.02
CA ASN A 836 0.50 23.63 -0.53
C ASN A 836 1.10 24.55 -1.60
N ASP A 837 0.27 25.06 -2.52
CA ASP A 837 0.70 26.03 -3.54
C ASP A 837 1.04 27.39 -2.91
N PHE A 838 0.29 27.86 -1.91
CA PHE A 838 0.62 29.09 -1.19
C PHE A 838 1.97 28.98 -0.46
N MET A 839 2.18 27.92 0.33
CA MET A 839 3.46 27.66 1.00
C MET A 839 4.62 27.54 0.00
N SER A 840 4.41 26.89 -1.15
CA SER A 840 5.44 26.71 -2.17
C SER A 840 5.76 28.01 -2.91
N ALA A 841 4.74 28.77 -3.31
CA ALA A 841 4.88 30.09 -3.93
C ALA A 841 5.61 31.10 -3.03
N TYR A 842 5.31 31.09 -1.73
CA TYR A 842 5.98 31.90 -0.70
C TYR A 842 7.41 31.40 -0.45
N SER A 843 7.63 30.09 -0.41
CA SER A 843 8.98 29.49 -0.30
C SER A 843 9.84 29.68 -1.56
N GLY A 844 9.31 30.30 -2.62
CA GLY A 844 10.03 30.51 -3.88
C GLY A 844 10.17 29.25 -4.75
N ARG A 845 9.49 28.16 -4.37
CA ARG A 845 9.43 26.92 -5.17
C ARG A 845 8.47 27.09 -6.35
N GLU A 846 8.60 26.21 -7.34
CA GLU A 846 7.62 26.10 -8.42
C GLU A 846 6.31 25.47 -7.90
N LEU A 847 5.21 25.72 -8.62
CA LEU A 847 3.90 25.15 -8.31
C LEU A 847 3.70 23.83 -9.07
N ALA A 848 2.93 22.91 -8.49
CA ALA A 848 2.72 21.59 -9.09
C ALA A 848 2.00 21.66 -10.45
N VAL A 849 2.21 20.63 -11.28
CA VAL A 849 1.36 20.37 -12.45
C VAL A 849 -0.01 19.90 -11.95
N SER A 850 -1.07 20.42 -12.57
CA SER A 850 -2.46 20.39 -12.08
C SER A 850 -3.33 21.06 -13.15
N GLU A 851 -4.45 20.46 -13.51
CA GLU A 851 -5.34 20.98 -14.57
C GLU A 851 -6.12 22.22 -14.11
N ASP A 852 -6.64 23.00 -15.05
CA ASP A 852 -7.43 24.19 -14.72
C ASP A 852 -8.92 23.81 -14.57
N PHE A 853 -9.65 24.47 -13.67
CA PHE A 853 -11.10 24.26 -13.50
C PHE A 853 -11.90 24.53 -14.79
N SER A 854 -11.34 25.29 -15.73
CA SER A 854 -11.88 25.54 -17.07
C SER A 854 -11.82 24.30 -17.98
N ASP A 855 -10.89 23.37 -17.74
CA ASP A 855 -10.83 22.06 -18.39
C ASP A 855 -11.91 21.15 -17.83
N TYR A 856 -11.99 21.09 -16.49
CA TYR A 856 -13.05 20.39 -15.77
C TYR A 856 -14.46 20.82 -16.24
N MET A 857 -14.71 22.13 -16.35
CA MET A 857 -16.02 22.63 -16.78
C MET A 857 -16.34 22.26 -18.24
N ARG A 858 -15.34 22.19 -19.15
CA ARG A 858 -15.53 21.69 -20.52
C ARG A 858 -15.92 20.21 -20.52
N VAL A 859 -15.23 19.40 -19.72
CA VAL A 859 -15.47 17.97 -19.58
C VAL A 859 -16.84 17.68 -18.97
N ARG A 860 -17.20 18.36 -17.86
CA ARG A 860 -18.50 18.24 -17.19
C ARG A 860 -19.66 18.54 -18.13
N HIS A 861 -19.63 19.69 -18.82
CA HIS A 861 -20.71 20.10 -19.71
C HIS A 861 -20.87 19.19 -20.94
N ALA A 862 -19.87 18.37 -21.27
CA ALA A 862 -19.97 17.36 -22.33
C ALA A 862 -20.66 16.06 -21.88
N GLN A 863 -20.81 15.81 -20.57
CA GLN A 863 -21.49 14.60 -20.06
C GLN A 863 -23.02 14.63 -20.20
N SER A 864 -23.61 15.79 -20.52
CA SER A 864 -25.06 15.96 -20.70
C SER A 864 -25.54 15.37 -22.04
N THR A 865 -25.34 14.06 -22.23
CA THR A 865 -25.67 13.32 -23.44
C THR A 865 -27.06 12.65 -23.35
N PRO A 866 -27.68 12.27 -24.49
CA PRO A 866 -28.95 11.52 -24.47
C PRO A 866 -28.90 10.24 -23.63
N GLU A 867 -27.76 9.55 -23.62
CA GLU A 867 -27.50 8.32 -22.88
C GLU A 867 -27.51 8.56 -21.36
N ALA A 868 -26.89 9.65 -20.90
CA ALA A 868 -26.93 10.05 -19.50
C ALA A 868 -28.37 10.34 -19.03
N PHE A 869 -29.16 11.03 -19.84
CA PHE A 869 -30.57 11.26 -19.53
C PHE A 869 -31.41 9.97 -19.61
N ASP A 870 -31.04 9.00 -20.45
CA ASP A 870 -31.67 7.67 -20.51
C ASP A 870 -31.33 6.79 -19.31
N TYR A 871 -30.12 6.90 -18.76
CA TYR A 871 -29.79 6.30 -17.46
C TYR A 871 -30.70 6.87 -16.37
N TRP A 872 -30.77 8.20 -16.26
CA TRP A 872 -31.57 8.87 -15.24
C TRP A 872 -33.07 8.58 -15.36
N ARG A 873 -33.61 8.47 -16.59
CA ARG A 873 -35.00 8.04 -16.83
C ARG A 873 -35.28 6.67 -16.23
N LYS A 874 -34.35 5.71 -16.35
CA LYS A 874 -34.49 4.35 -15.80
C LYS A 874 -34.29 4.32 -14.28
N ALA A 875 -33.31 5.07 -13.77
CA ALA A 875 -32.98 5.10 -12.34
C ALA A 875 -34.11 5.70 -11.47
N LEU A 876 -34.84 6.68 -12.01
CA LEU A 876 -35.90 7.43 -11.32
C LEU A 876 -37.32 7.11 -11.83
N ASP A 877 -37.50 6.07 -12.66
CA ASP A 877 -38.80 5.73 -13.27
C ASP A 877 -39.91 5.52 -12.23
N ASN A 878 -41.00 6.27 -12.35
CA ASN A 878 -42.14 6.26 -11.40
C ASN A 878 -41.75 6.50 -9.92
N ALA A 879 -40.56 7.07 -9.64
CA ALA A 879 -40.13 7.41 -8.28
C ALA A 879 -40.88 8.63 -7.73
N THR A 880 -40.87 8.81 -6.42
CA THR A 880 -41.35 10.03 -5.75
C THR A 880 -40.32 10.55 -4.74
N MET A 881 -40.25 11.87 -4.56
CA MET A 881 -39.26 12.47 -3.67
C MET A 881 -39.60 12.22 -2.19
N THR A 882 -38.66 11.66 -1.43
CA THR A 882 -38.85 11.45 0.02
C THR A 882 -38.68 12.75 0.77
N VAL A 883 -39.77 13.22 1.38
CA VAL A 883 -39.79 14.43 2.21
C VAL A 883 -39.88 14.02 3.68
N LEU A 884 -38.88 14.40 4.47
CA LEU A 884 -38.97 14.32 5.93
C LEU A 884 -40.05 15.29 6.41
N SER A 885 -40.94 14.81 7.29
CA SER A 885 -42.23 15.46 7.56
C SER A 885 -42.11 16.94 7.93
N GLN A 886 -42.80 17.79 7.16
CA GLN A 886 -42.82 19.24 7.32
C GLN A 886 -43.26 19.61 8.74
N SER A 887 -42.42 20.36 9.45
CA SER A 887 -42.86 21.02 10.68
C SER A 887 -43.86 22.11 10.32
N GLN A 888 -44.82 22.41 11.21
CA GLN A 888 -45.76 23.51 10.97
C GLN A 888 -44.96 24.81 10.72
N PRO A 889 -45.33 25.62 9.71
CA PRO A 889 -44.53 26.78 9.29
C PRO A 889 -44.41 27.79 10.43
N THR A 890 -43.24 27.81 11.05
CA THR A 890 -42.91 28.72 12.15
C THR A 890 -42.46 30.07 11.59
N LEU A 891 -42.81 31.15 12.30
CA LEU A 891 -42.42 32.51 11.91
C LEU A 891 -40.91 32.77 12.07
N GLN A 892 -40.21 31.93 12.83
CA GLN A 892 -38.75 31.92 12.94
C GLN A 892 -38.15 30.79 12.11
N ARG A 893 -37.32 31.15 11.13
CA ARG A 893 -36.55 30.22 10.27
C ARG A 893 -35.14 30.01 10.86
N ASP A 894 -35.09 29.51 12.07
CA ASP A 894 -33.83 29.26 12.78
C ASP A 894 -33.16 27.98 12.27
N ILE A 895 -31.85 27.85 12.50
CA ILE A 895 -31.09 26.65 12.13
C ILE A 895 -31.07 25.67 13.30
N VAL A 896 -31.48 24.43 13.03
CA VAL A 896 -31.31 23.28 13.92
C VAL A 896 -30.04 22.54 13.52
N ILE A 897 -29.16 22.29 14.49
CA ILE A 897 -28.00 21.41 14.36
C ILE A 897 -27.97 20.52 15.60
N HIS A 898 -27.76 19.22 15.40
CA HIS A 898 -27.40 18.25 16.44
C HIS A 898 -26.23 17.39 15.97
N ALA A 899 -25.37 16.95 16.88
CA ALA A 899 -24.19 16.16 16.55
C ALA A 899 -23.83 15.16 17.66
N GLU A 900 -23.32 14.00 17.26
CA GLU A 900 -22.91 12.89 18.13
C GLU A 900 -21.61 12.28 17.61
N ASP A 901 -20.70 11.91 18.52
CA ASP A 901 -19.48 11.17 18.18
C ASP A 901 -19.72 9.66 18.26
N LEU A 902 -19.42 8.97 17.16
CA LEU A 902 -19.64 7.54 16.95
C LEU A 902 -18.30 6.79 16.90
N ALA A 903 -18.11 5.74 17.71
CA ALA A 903 -16.96 4.86 17.57
C ALA A 903 -16.96 4.20 16.18
N ARG A 904 -15.85 4.32 15.42
CA ARG A 904 -15.78 3.98 13.98
C ARG A 904 -16.26 2.54 13.72
N PRO A 905 -17.41 2.33 13.05
CA PRO A 905 -17.92 1.00 12.74
C PRO A 905 -17.03 0.30 11.72
N LEU A 906 -16.96 -1.03 11.81
CA LEU A 906 -16.22 -1.87 10.86
C LEU A 906 -17.18 -2.35 9.77
N PRO A 907 -17.01 -1.98 8.49
CA PRO A 907 -17.86 -2.50 7.43
C PRO A 907 -17.57 -3.98 7.15
N PRO A 908 -18.54 -4.74 6.59
CA PRO A 908 -18.32 -6.12 6.14
C PRO A 908 -17.24 -6.24 5.05
N LYS A 909 -16.71 -7.46 4.84
CA LYS A 909 -15.75 -7.74 3.75
C LYS A 909 -16.36 -7.32 2.41
N GLY A 910 -15.65 -6.51 1.64
CA GLY A 910 -16.08 -6.02 0.32
C GLY A 910 -16.98 -4.78 0.36
N ILE A 911 -17.34 -4.27 1.54
CA ILE A 911 -18.21 -3.09 1.69
C ILE A 911 -17.37 -1.89 2.19
N THR A 912 -17.58 -0.70 1.61
CA THR A 912 -16.89 0.52 2.09
C THR A 912 -17.55 1.12 3.33
N LEU A 913 -16.81 1.88 4.13
CA LEU A 913 -17.37 2.63 5.25
C LEU A 913 -18.42 3.67 4.78
N ALA A 914 -18.18 4.31 3.64
CA ALA A 914 -19.14 5.22 3.02
C ALA A 914 -20.43 4.48 2.62
N THR A 915 -20.34 3.29 2.01
CA THR A 915 -21.48 2.42 1.69
C THR A 915 -22.30 2.10 2.95
N LEU A 916 -21.64 1.70 4.05
CA LEU A 916 -22.30 1.37 5.31
C LEU A 916 -23.05 2.55 5.90
N LEU A 917 -22.46 3.75 5.87
CA LEU A 917 -23.07 4.96 6.43
C LEU A 917 -24.20 5.50 5.54
N THR A 918 -24.06 5.45 4.21
CA THR A 918 -25.15 5.75 3.26
C THR A 918 -26.31 4.76 3.41
N SER A 919 -26.04 3.48 3.63
CA SER A 919 -27.08 2.47 3.90
C SER A 919 -27.76 2.68 5.26
N ALA A 920 -27.02 3.11 6.28
CA ALA A 920 -27.58 3.47 7.58
C ALA A 920 -28.49 4.71 7.49
N TRP A 921 -28.13 5.69 6.65
CA TRP A 921 -28.99 6.84 6.35
C TRP A 921 -30.24 6.44 5.54
N ALA A 922 -30.08 5.63 4.49
CA ALA A 922 -31.20 5.09 3.70
C ALA A 922 -32.22 4.37 4.59
N TRP A 923 -31.75 3.49 5.48
CA TRP A 923 -32.61 2.83 6.46
C TRP A 923 -33.24 3.84 7.45
N THR A 924 -32.49 4.83 7.92
CA THR A 924 -33.00 5.90 8.80
C THR A 924 -34.12 6.71 8.13
N LEU A 925 -34.03 6.98 6.82
CA LEU A 925 -35.09 7.63 6.05
C LEU A 925 -36.33 6.76 5.91
N ALA A 926 -36.18 5.53 5.41
CA ALA A 926 -37.28 4.57 5.26
C ALA A 926 -38.01 4.34 6.60
N ALA A 927 -37.25 4.26 7.70
CA ALA A 927 -37.78 4.18 9.05
C ALA A 927 -38.54 5.43 9.49
N SER A 928 -38.02 6.62 9.16
CA SER A 928 -38.61 7.90 9.61
C SER A 928 -39.84 8.33 8.81
N THR A 929 -40.01 7.86 7.58
CA THR A 929 -41.17 8.17 6.72
C THR A 929 -42.15 7.01 6.56
N GLY A 930 -41.77 5.79 6.93
CA GLY A 930 -42.55 4.57 6.68
C GLY A 930 -42.58 4.14 5.21
N GLN A 931 -41.75 4.74 4.35
CA GLN A 931 -41.69 4.46 2.91
C GLN A 931 -40.63 3.40 2.61
N SER A 932 -40.97 2.40 1.80
CA SER A 932 -40.00 1.41 1.30
C SER A 932 -39.31 1.84 0.00
N ASP A 933 -39.95 2.69 -0.82
CA ASP A 933 -39.30 3.36 -1.95
C ASP A 933 -38.91 4.77 -1.50
N ILE A 934 -37.61 5.06 -1.49
CA ILE A 934 -37.07 6.33 -1.01
C ILE A 934 -36.14 6.99 -2.02
N VAL A 935 -36.11 8.33 -2.03
CA VAL A 935 -35.20 9.16 -2.84
C VAL A 935 -34.53 10.21 -1.97
N PHE A 936 -33.20 10.25 -1.96
CA PHE A 936 -32.40 11.26 -1.27
C PHE A 936 -31.15 11.61 -2.08
N GLY A 937 -30.53 12.76 -1.81
CA GLY A 937 -29.26 13.12 -2.42
C GLY A 937 -28.08 12.55 -1.63
N TYR A 938 -27.07 12.03 -2.32
CA TYR A 938 -25.74 11.91 -1.73
C TYR A 938 -24.79 12.94 -2.34
N VAL A 939 -23.86 13.46 -1.54
CA VAL A 939 -22.79 14.32 -2.04
C VAL A 939 -21.70 13.45 -2.66
N SER A 940 -21.29 13.78 -3.88
CA SER A 940 -20.08 13.22 -4.49
C SER A 940 -19.06 14.32 -4.79
N SER A 941 -17.81 13.90 -4.98
CA SER A 941 -16.71 14.81 -5.33
C SER A 941 -16.92 15.47 -6.68
N GLY A 942 -17.61 14.79 -7.61
CA GLY A 942 -17.75 15.23 -9.00
C GLY A 942 -16.42 15.27 -9.77
N ARG A 943 -15.38 14.60 -9.27
CA ARG A 943 -14.01 14.57 -9.83
C ARG A 943 -13.64 13.26 -10.52
N ASP A 944 -14.55 12.27 -10.54
CA ASP A 944 -14.40 11.03 -11.32
C ASP A 944 -14.83 11.27 -12.78
N VAL A 945 -14.10 12.14 -13.48
CA VAL A 945 -14.43 12.64 -14.82
C VAL A 945 -13.37 12.28 -15.86
N PRO A 946 -13.71 12.26 -17.17
CA PRO A 946 -12.76 12.00 -18.25
C PRO A 946 -11.80 13.18 -18.46
N MET A 947 -10.81 13.30 -17.57
CA MET A 947 -9.77 14.31 -17.55
C MET A 947 -8.53 13.79 -16.80
N ASP A 948 -7.33 14.03 -17.33
CA ASP A 948 -6.08 13.77 -16.62
C ASP A 948 -6.05 14.51 -15.26
N ASN A 949 -5.37 13.92 -14.27
CA ASN A 949 -5.17 14.51 -12.93
C ASN A 949 -6.44 15.08 -12.23
N ALA A 950 -7.66 14.64 -12.53
CA ALA A 950 -8.90 15.26 -12.04
C ALA A 950 -9.05 15.40 -10.50
N ALA A 951 -8.30 14.63 -9.72
CA ALA A 951 -8.19 14.81 -8.27
C ALA A 951 -7.48 16.11 -7.84
N HIS A 952 -6.69 16.73 -8.72
CA HIS A 952 -5.74 17.81 -8.42
C HIS A 952 -6.03 19.08 -9.24
N PHE A 953 -7.14 19.76 -8.92
CA PHE A 953 -7.40 21.14 -9.36
C PHE A 953 -8.16 21.92 -8.29
N VAL A 954 -7.97 23.25 -8.24
CA VAL A 954 -8.76 24.14 -7.37
C VAL A 954 -10.06 24.53 -8.06
N GLY A 955 -11.20 24.16 -7.48
CA GLY A 955 -12.51 24.44 -8.05
C GLY A 955 -13.66 23.78 -7.29
N SER A 956 -14.89 24.17 -7.61
CA SER A 956 -16.11 23.63 -6.99
C SER A 956 -16.67 22.47 -7.82
N ALA A 957 -16.08 21.27 -7.69
CA ALA A 957 -16.51 20.07 -8.42
C ALA A 957 -17.74 19.35 -7.80
N VAL A 958 -17.97 19.58 -6.51
CA VAL A 958 -18.99 18.91 -5.67
C VAL A 958 -20.36 18.89 -6.34
N THR A 959 -20.99 17.71 -6.37
CA THR A 959 -22.31 17.49 -6.98
C THR A 959 -23.22 16.71 -6.04
N THR A 960 -24.51 17.09 -6.00
CA THR A 960 -25.54 16.37 -5.22
C THR A 960 -26.29 15.43 -6.16
N VAL A 961 -26.16 14.12 -5.90
CA VAL A 961 -26.57 13.06 -6.82
C VAL A 961 -27.79 12.32 -6.26
N PRO A 962 -28.91 12.19 -7.00
CA PRO A 962 -30.10 11.55 -6.48
C PRO A 962 -29.97 10.02 -6.45
N MET A 963 -30.06 9.42 -5.25
CA MET A 963 -30.13 7.98 -5.04
C MET A 963 -31.56 7.56 -4.68
N ARG A 964 -32.13 6.69 -5.50
CA ARG A 964 -33.37 5.96 -5.20
C ARG A 964 -33.05 4.57 -4.66
N LEU A 965 -33.71 4.13 -3.59
CA LEU A 965 -33.66 2.75 -3.10
C LEU A 965 -35.08 2.22 -2.83
N THR A 966 -35.38 1.02 -3.31
CA THR A 966 -36.68 0.36 -3.16
C THR A 966 -36.53 -0.88 -2.27
N LEU A 967 -36.50 -0.65 -0.96
CA LEU A 967 -36.16 -1.62 0.08
C LEU A 967 -37.17 -2.77 0.13
N GLN A 968 -36.69 -4.01 -0.03
CA GLN A 968 -37.54 -5.20 0.03
C GLN A 968 -37.66 -5.74 1.46
N ARG A 969 -38.83 -6.30 1.81
CA ARG A 969 -39.04 -6.91 3.13
C ARG A 969 -38.20 -8.17 3.38
N SER A 970 -37.81 -8.87 2.33
CA SER A 970 -36.96 -10.07 2.38
C SER A 970 -35.47 -9.79 2.52
N TRP A 971 -35.01 -8.56 2.23
CA TRP A 971 -33.58 -8.23 2.22
C TRP A 971 -32.92 -8.40 3.59
N THR A 972 -31.70 -8.92 3.56
CA THR A 972 -30.70 -8.77 4.60
C THR A 972 -30.10 -7.38 4.60
N ILE A 973 -29.38 -7.04 5.67
CA ILE A 973 -28.56 -5.83 5.70
C ILE A 973 -27.46 -5.91 4.63
N SER A 974 -26.86 -7.08 4.40
CA SER A 974 -25.92 -7.31 3.29
C SER A 974 -26.52 -7.01 1.92
N ASP A 975 -27.79 -7.35 1.66
CA ASP A 975 -28.46 -7.01 0.40
C ASP A 975 -28.61 -5.48 0.22
N LEU A 976 -28.97 -4.76 1.29
CA LEU A 976 -29.05 -3.29 1.26
C LEU A 976 -27.67 -2.63 1.07
N LEU A 977 -26.63 -3.16 1.72
CA LEU A 977 -25.24 -2.70 1.55
C LEU A 977 -24.76 -2.93 0.11
N GLY A 978 -25.04 -4.12 -0.45
CA GLY A 978 -24.74 -4.46 -1.83
C GLY A 978 -25.48 -3.60 -2.84
N GLU A 979 -26.79 -3.38 -2.66
CA GLU A 979 -27.59 -2.51 -3.53
C GLU A 979 -27.07 -1.07 -3.51
N VAL A 980 -26.78 -0.49 -2.34
CA VAL A 980 -26.22 0.87 -2.24
C VAL A 980 -24.85 0.96 -2.94
N GLN A 981 -24.01 -0.08 -2.84
CA GLN A 981 -22.73 -0.12 -3.54
C GLN A 981 -22.91 -0.22 -5.06
N ASN A 982 -23.74 -1.15 -5.52
CA ASN A 982 -24.07 -1.36 -6.94
C ASN A 982 -24.64 -0.08 -7.56
N LYS A 983 -25.56 0.62 -6.88
CA LYS A 983 -26.11 1.88 -7.38
C LYS A 983 -25.03 2.94 -7.52
N ARG A 984 -24.16 3.14 -6.53
CA ARG A 984 -23.06 4.12 -6.65
C ARG A 984 -22.13 3.82 -7.84
N ILE A 985 -21.80 2.55 -8.07
CA ILE A 985 -20.97 2.14 -9.23
C ILE A 985 -21.70 2.45 -10.55
N LEU A 986 -22.99 2.07 -10.66
CA LEU A 986 -23.80 2.32 -11.86
C LEU A 986 -24.12 3.80 -12.10
N THR A 987 -24.11 4.63 -11.06
CA THR A 987 -24.36 6.08 -11.15
C THR A 987 -23.10 6.87 -11.50
N ALA A 988 -21.90 6.39 -11.16
CA ALA A 988 -20.65 7.15 -11.27
C ALA A 988 -20.41 7.83 -12.63
N PRO A 989 -20.59 7.18 -13.80
CA PRO A 989 -20.41 7.84 -15.10
C PRO A 989 -21.34 9.04 -15.36
N TYR A 990 -22.43 9.14 -14.60
CA TYR A 990 -23.49 10.13 -14.76
C TYR A 990 -23.60 11.07 -13.54
N GLU A 991 -22.66 11.02 -12.59
CA GLU A 991 -22.78 11.73 -11.30
C GLU A 991 -22.63 13.25 -11.41
N VAL A 992 -22.08 13.75 -12.52
CA VAL A 992 -21.80 15.19 -12.73
C VAL A 992 -22.90 15.94 -13.48
N ILE A 993 -24.06 15.31 -13.71
CA ILE A 993 -25.24 15.99 -14.25
C ILE A 993 -25.95 16.73 -13.10
N ASP A 994 -26.25 18.02 -13.32
CA ASP A 994 -26.99 18.83 -12.34
C ASP A 994 -28.39 18.27 -12.11
N PHE A 995 -28.88 18.30 -10.87
CA PHE A 995 -30.16 17.70 -10.50
C PHE A 995 -31.35 18.37 -11.18
N GLU A 996 -31.32 19.69 -11.38
CA GLU A 996 -32.31 20.42 -12.18
C GLU A 996 -32.41 19.92 -13.63
N ASP A 997 -31.28 19.56 -14.24
CA ASP A 997 -31.23 19.02 -15.60
C ASP A 997 -31.74 17.57 -15.62
N ILE A 998 -31.48 16.77 -14.57
CA ILE A 998 -32.08 15.44 -14.37
C ILE A 998 -33.61 15.54 -14.22
N VAL A 999 -34.11 16.43 -13.35
CA VAL A 999 -35.54 16.63 -13.12
C VAL A 999 -36.25 16.96 -14.43
N SER A 1000 -35.73 17.94 -15.17
CA SER A 1000 -36.37 18.50 -16.37
C SER A 1000 -36.32 17.60 -17.61
N GLN A 1001 -35.32 16.72 -17.74
CA GLN A 1001 -35.15 15.86 -18.93
C GLN A 1001 -35.42 14.37 -18.67
N SER A 1002 -35.46 13.94 -17.41
CA SER A 1002 -35.54 12.51 -17.05
C SER A 1002 -36.60 12.13 -16.02
N THR A 1003 -37.42 13.07 -15.52
CA THR A 1003 -38.49 12.75 -14.56
C THR A 1003 -39.85 13.32 -14.97
N SER A 1004 -40.91 12.85 -14.30
CA SER A 1004 -42.26 13.42 -14.35
C SER A 1004 -42.54 14.42 -13.21
N TRP A 1005 -41.52 14.79 -12.43
CA TRP A 1005 -41.68 15.68 -11.28
C TRP A 1005 -41.87 17.14 -11.71
N PRO A 1006 -42.55 17.99 -10.90
CA PRO A 1006 -42.70 19.41 -11.20
C PRO A 1006 -41.35 20.12 -11.37
N ALA A 1007 -41.28 21.07 -12.31
CA ALA A 1007 -40.13 21.96 -12.44
C ALA A 1007 -39.88 22.71 -11.11
N GLY A 1008 -38.61 22.79 -10.69
CA GLY A 1008 -38.24 23.33 -9.38
C GLY A 1008 -38.40 22.35 -8.20
N THR A 1009 -38.66 21.06 -8.45
CA THR A 1009 -38.52 20.01 -7.42
C THR A 1009 -37.11 20.02 -6.84
N GLN A 1010 -36.99 19.99 -5.52
CA GLN A 1010 -35.71 19.90 -4.80
C GLN A 1010 -35.55 18.52 -4.15
N ILE A 1011 -34.30 18.11 -3.93
CA ILE A 1011 -33.98 16.90 -3.15
C ILE A 1011 -34.46 17.07 -1.70
N GLY A 1012 -35.31 16.16 -1.22
CA GLY A 1012 -35.97 16.28 0.08
C GLY A 1012 -35.08 16.07 1.31
N SER A 1013 -33.90 15.46 1.14
CA SER A 1013 -32.82 15.42 2.14
C SER A 1013 -31.49 14.96 1.52
N VAL A 1014 -30.36 15.35 2.11
CA VAL A 1014 -29.00 15.08 1.58
C VAL A 1014 -28.12 14.40 2.63
N PHE A 1015 -27.26 13.47 2.16
CA PHE A 1015 -26.24 12.80 2.96
C PHE A 1015 -24.83 13.06 2.41
N SER A 1016 -23.87 13.36 3.28
CA SER A 1016 -22.47 13.57 2.94
C SER A 1016 -21.56 12.69 3.81
N TYR A 1017 -20.62 11.98 3.19
CA TYR A 1017 -19.50 11.33 3.87
C TYR A 1017 -18.21 12.03 3.45
N GLU A 1018 -17.57 12.70 4.40
CA GLU A 1018 -16.45 13.61 4.14
C GLU A 1018 -15.18 13.10 4.82
N ASP A 1019 -14.26 12.59 4.00
CA ASP A 1019 -13.00 11.95 4.39
C ASP A 1019 -11.89 12.52 3.49
N PHE A 1020 -11.61 13.81 3.67
CA PHE A 1020 -10.68 14.60 2.84
C PHE A 1020 -9.20 14.41 3.21
N GLY A 1021 -8.90 13.50 4.15
CA GLY A 1021 -7.59 13.43 4.81
C GLY A 1021 -7.35 14.61 5.76
N GLU A 1022 -6.09 14.78 6.17
CA GLU A 1022 -5.66 15.98 6.89
C GLU A 1022 -5.38 17.11 5.89
N VAL A 1023 -6.00 18.27 6.08
CA VAL A 1023 -5.60 19.50 5.37
C VAL A 1023 -4.25 19.93 5.95
N PRO A 1024 -3.20 20.13 5.12
CA PRO A 1024 -1.86 20.45 5.60
C PRO A 1024 -1.85 21.75 6.41
N GLU A 1025 -1.10 21.79 7.51
CA GLU A 1025 -0.96 23.01 8.31
C GLU A 1025 -0.09 24.04 7.56
N ILE A 1026 -0.47 25.32 7.59
CA ILE A 1026 0.30 26.38 6.94
C ILE A 1026 1.55 26.68 7.79
N SER A 1027 2.72 26.64 7.16
CA SER A 1027 4.00 27.01 7.76
C SER A 1027 4.73 28.02 6.86
N LEU A 1028 5.14 29.14 7.43
CA LEU A 1028 5.86 30.22 6.72
C LEU A 1028 7.23 30.41 7.36
N ASP A 1029 8.30 30.24 6.57
CA ASP A 1029 9.71 30.28 7.02
C ASP A 1029 10.03 29.37 8.24
N GLY A 1030 9.23 28.30 8.39
CA GLY A 1030 9.33 27.37 9.51
C GLY A 1030 8.66 27.85 10.79
N VAL A 1031 7.65 28.71 10.69
CA VAL A 1031 6.72 29.10 11.77
C VAL A 1031 5.31 28.65 11.39
N HIS A 1032 4.70 27.84 12.26
CA HIS A 1032 3.31 27.38 12.13
C HIS A 1032 2.35 28.57 12.21
N CYS A 1033 1.39 28.62 11.29
CA CYS A 1033 0.36 29.64 11.20
C CYS A 1033 -0.99 29.04 11.59
N LEU A 1034 -1.58 29.50 12.70
CA LEU A 1034 -2.90 29.04 13.12
C LEU A 1034 -3.95 29.43 12.07
N THR A 1035 -4.62 28.44 11.48
CA THR A 1035 -5.70 28.66 10.51
C THR A 1035 -7.07 28.40 11.14
N LYS A 1036 -8.03 29.30 10.90
CA LYS A 1036 -9.41 29.13 11.40
C LYS A 1036 -10.42 29.50 10.31
N PHE A 1037 -11.33 28.56 10.04
CA PHE A 1037 -12.39 28.69 9.03
C PHE A 1037 -13.69 29.19 9.67
N HIS A 1038 -14.32 30.18 9.04
CA HIS A 1038 -15.57 30.80 9.46
C HIS A 1038 -16.66 30.53 8.42
N PHE A 1039 -17.37 29.42 8.59
CA PHE A 1039 -18.47 28.97 7.73
C PHE A 1039 -19.81 29.56 8.22
N GLN A 1040 -20.62 30.12 7.32
CA GLN A 1040 -21.88 30.80 7.69
C GLN A 1040 -23.13 30.36 6.89
N LYS A 1041 -23.12 29.16 6.31
CA LYS A 1041 -24.19 28.69 5.43
C LYS A 1041 -25.33 28.02 6.18
N THR A 1042 -26.53 28.16 5.61
CA THR A 1042 -27.75 27.54 6.13
C THR A 1042 -28.16 26.37 5.22
N PRO A 1043 -28.13 25.11 5.67
CA PRO A 1043 -28.65 24.00 4.87
C PRO A 1043 -30.15 24.22 4.62
N THR A 1044 -30.52 24.33 3.34
CA THR A 1044 -31.90 24.63 2.91
C THR A 1044 -32.85 23.44 3.03
N VAL A 1045 -32.29 22.23 3.13
CA VAL A 1045 -32.99 20.95 3.32
C VAL A 1045 -32.31 20.15 4.45
N PRO A 1046 -32.95 19.13 5.04
CA PRO A 1046 -32.31 18.26 6.03
C PRO A 1046 -31.03 17.62 5.47
N TYR A 1047 -29.93 17.81 6.18
CA TYR A 1047 -28.57 17.44 5.75
C TYR A 1047 -27.89 16.61 6.84
N ALA A 1048 -27.46 15.40 6.49
CA ALA A 1048 -26.72 14.49 7.35
C ALA A 1048 -25.25 14.45 6.92
N LEU A 1049 -24.37 15.06 7.71
CA LEU A 1049 -22.93 15.05 7.54
C LEU A 1049 -22.30 13.97 8.41
N VAL A 1050 -21.36 13.21 7.84
CA VAL A 1050 -20.59 12.19 8.55
C VAL A 1050 -19.10 12.31 8.18
N SER A 1051 -18.22 12.51 9.15
CA SER A 1051 -16.78 12.67 8.91
C SER A 1051 -15.92 11.93 9.95
N PRO A 1052 -14.74 11.39 9.60
CA PRO A 1052 -13.81 10.81 10.57
C PRO A 1052 -13.25 11.83 11.57
N LYS A 1053 -12.91 11.38 12.77
CA LYS A 1053 -12.36 12.20 13.85
C LYS A 1053 -11.61 11.31 14.86
N ASP A 1054 -10.29 11.23 14.79
CA ASP A 1054 -9.41 10.57 15.78
C ASP A 1054 -9.83 9.15 16.22
N GLY A 1055 -10.20 8.30 15.25
CA GLY A 1055 -10.69 6.93 15.51
C GLY A 1055 -12.19 6.82 15.84
N MET A 1056 -12.84 7.96 16.05
CA MET A 1056 -14.29 8.14 16.03
C MET A 1056 -14.75 8.63 14.65
N ILE A 1057 -16.05 8.87 14.53
CA ILE A 1057 -16.74 9.52 13.42
C ILE A 1057 -17.67 10.58 14.03
N GLY A 1058 -17.57 11.84 13.60
CA GLY A 1058 -18.57 12.85 13.92
C GLY A 1058 -19.78 12.70 13.00
N VAL A 1059 -20.96 12.43 13.57
CA VAL A 1059 -22.25 12.46 12.86
C VAL A 1059 -22.93 13.78 13.22
N ARG A 1060 -23.41 14.53 12.23
CA ARG A 1060 -24.11 15.81 12.42
C ARG A 1060 -25.34 15.86 11.52
N VAL A 1061 -26.51 16.11 12.11
CA VAL A 1061 -27.75 16.34 11.36
C VAL A 1061 -28.16 17.80 11.52
N ALA A 1062 -28.36 18.49 10.41
CA ALA A 1062 -28.67 19.91 10.35
C ALA A 1062 -29.83 20.21 9.39
N GLY A 1063 -30.50 21.34 9.60
CA GLY A 1063 -31.60 21.81 8.75
C GLY A 1063 -32.26 23.06 9.34
N ARG A 1064 -33.20 23.67 8.62
CA ARG A 1064 -34.02 24.78 9.15
C ARG A 1064 -35.24 24.28 9.92
N THR A 1065 -35.75 25.08 10.85
CA THR A 1065 -36.95 24.78 11.66
C THR A 1065 -38.23 24.50 10.88
N ASP A 1066 -38.34 24.93 9.62
CA ASP A 1066 -39.49 24.61 8.76
C ASP A 1066 -39.44 23.19 8.15
N PHE A 1067 -38.26 22.58 8.07
CA PHE A 1067 -38.08 21.20 7.58
C PHE A 1067 -37.67 20.20 8.68
N LEU A 1068 -37.06 20.67 9.76
CA LEU A 1068 -36.45 19.81 10.77
C LEU A 1068 -36.52 20.47 12.16
N SER A 1069 -37.36 19.93 13.05
CA SER A 1069 -37.36 20.30 14.46
C SER A 1069 -36.15 19.73 15.20
N ARG A 1070 -35.76 20.35 16.33
CA ARG A 1070 -34.63 19.87 17.16
C ARG A 1070 -34.80 18.43 17.65
N ALA A 1071 -36.04 18.02 17.96
CA ALA A 1071 -36.33 16.63 18.35
C ALA A 1071 -36.17 15.64 17.17
N GLN A 1072 -36.51 16.03 15.94
CA GLN A 1072 -36.25 15.21 14.75
C GLN A 1072 -34.75 15.13 14.47
N ALA A 1073 -33.99 16.23 14.55
CA ALA A 1073 -32.54 16.23 14.33
C ALA A 1073 -31.80 15.30 15.31
N MET A 1074 -32.18 15.34 16.59
CA MET A 1074 -31.68 14.42 17.61
C MET A 1074 -32.02 12.97 17.28
N ARG A 1075 -33.29 12.68 16.96
CA ARG A 1075 -33.75 11.32 16.65
C ARG A 1075 -33.03 10.74 15.42
N LEU A 1076 -32.92 11.50 14.33
CA LEU A 1076 -32.24 11.08 13.10
C LEU A 1076 -30.74 10.80 13.34
N CYS A 1077 -30.05 11.64 14.10
CA CYS A 1077 -28.63 11.45 14.42
C CYS A 1077 -28.39 10.16 15.23
N GLY A 1078 -29.17 9.95 16.29
CA GLY A 1078 -29.11 8.73 17.09
C GLY A 1078 -29.49 7.47 16.30
N MET A 1079 -30.44 7.58 15.35
CA MET A 1079 -30.79 6.50 14.42
C MET A 1079 -29.62 6.15 13.49
N ILE A 1080 -28.97 7.12 12.84
CA ILE A 1080 -27.76 6.88 12.01
C ILE A 1080 -26.69 6.17 12.84
N CYS A 1081 -26.38 6.69 14.03
CA CYS A 1081 -25.38 6.13 14.94
C CYS A 1081 -25.69 4.69 15.38
N THR A 1082 -26.97 4.39 15.63
CA THR A 1082 -27.42 3.06 16.07
C THR A 1082 -27.48 2.08 14.90
N THR A 1083 -28.01 2.48 13.75
CA THR A 1083 -28.09 1.66 12.54
C THR A 1083 -26.71 1.33 11.99
N ALA A 1084 -25.76 2.28 11.95
CA ALA A 1084 -24.39 2.02 11.51
C ALA A 1084 -23.67 0.97 12.39
N LYS A 1085 -23.86 1.03 13.72
CA LYS A 1085 -23.40 -0.01 14.66
C LYS A 1085 -24.08 -1.36 14.40
N TYR A 1086 -25.40 -1.37 14.23
CA TYR A 1086 -26.17 -2.60 14.01
C TYR A 1086 -25.78 -3.28 12.69
N PHE A 1087 -25.63 -2.51 11.61
CA PHE A 1087 -25.26 -3.01 10.28
C PHE A 1087 -23.82 -3.54 10.25
N SER A 1088 -22.89 -2.89 10.96
CA SER A 1088 -21.52 -3.39 11.16
C SER A 1088 -21.52 -4.79 11.80
N LEU A 1089 -22.29 -4.98 12.88
CA LEU A 1089 -22.26 -6.18 13.71
C LEU A 1089 -23.13 -7.35 13.20
N PHE A 1090 -24.20 -7.08 12.45
CA PHE A 1090 -25.26 -8.05 12.16
C PHE A 1090 -25.69 -8.11 10.69
N HIS A 1091 -24.77 -7.83 9.76
CA HIS A 1091 -25.06 -7.69 8.31
C HIS A 1091 -25.78 -8.89 7.67
N GLU A 1092 -25.57 -10.12 8.15
CA GLU A 1092 -26.27 -11.32 7.64
C GLU A 1092 -27.76 -11.40 8.03
N ARG A 1093 -28.26 -10.56 8.95
CA ARG A 1093 -29.67 -10.57 9.37
C ARG A 1093 -30.56 -9.84 8.38
N HIS A 1094 -31.83 -10.26 8.30
CA HIS A 1094 -32.91 -9.48 7.69
C HIS A 1094 -32.95 -8.05 8.25
N LEU A 1095 -33.30 -7.10 7.37
CA LEU A 1095 -33.54 -5.70 7.75
C LEU A 1095 -34.56 -5.64 8.90
N PRO A 1096 -34.35 -4.81 9.94
CA PRO A 1096 -35.10 -4.88 11.20
C PRO A 1096 -36.50 -4.21 11.14
N TRP A 1097 -37.34 -4.64 10.20
CA TRP A 1097 -38.71 -4.15 9.98
C TRP A 1097 -39.65 -4.30 11.19
N GLU A 1098 -39.32 -5.18 12.14
CA GLU A 1098 -40.15 -5.47 13.32
C GLU A 1098 -39.75 -4.66 14.57
N GLN A 1099 -38.58 -4.00 14.58
CA GLN A 1099 -38.09 -3.26 15.76
C GLN A 1099 -38.79 -1.89 15.98
N PHE A 1100 -39.85 -1.59 15.22
CA PHE A 1100 -40.52 -0.29 15.22
C PHE A 1100 -41.52 -0.08 16.36
N SER A 1101 -42.04 -1.14 16.99
CA SER A 1101 -43.25 -1.05 17.80
C SER A 1101 -43.05 -0.78 19.31
N GLU A 1102 -41.92 -1.13 19.92
CA GLU A 1102 -41.84 -1.30 21.39
C GLU A 1102 -40.65 -0.63 22.12
N SER A 1103 -39.90 0.29 21.51
CA SER A 1103 -38.71 0.89 22.16
C SER A 1103 -38.40 2.37 21.85
N CYS A 1104 -39.37 3.15 21.38
CA CYS A 1104 -39.14 4.55 20.95
C CYS A 1104 -40.22 5.59 21.32
N THR A 1105 -40.95 5.34 22.42
CA THR A 1105 -41.70 6.36 23.18
C THR A 1105 -40.81 7.07 24.19
#